data_AF-A0A9E4DE31-F1
#
_entry.id   AF-A0A9E4DE31-F1
#
_cell.length_a   1.000
_cell.length_b   1.000
_cell.length_c   1.000
_cell.angle_alpha   90.00
_cell.angle_beta   90.00
_cell.angle_gamma   90.00
#
_symmetry.space_group_name_H-M   'P 1'
#
loop_
_entity.id
_entity.type
_entity.pdbx_description
1 polymer ?
#
loop_
_entity_poly.entity_id
_entity_poly.type
_entity_poly.pdbx_seq_one_letter_code
_entity_poly.pdbx_strand_id
1 'polypeptide(L)'
;MKKALVVLLSLPLILVLLTVIAVGIVIQQGIASKSDIEFLIDLGRRDGLPAVISTIKTELYGVDDSAVSDPSYGRELVEGRGHAPWVMRGNLDGRPRVLEFALAPGIWAAYDVQQQSLYQVWQGDILFEGSVYNYKHGPQPVSQGAWYVRDTEGAQWFLEVDGEELPASVEYLGYEYGAGRESAAMRFALTAGNYRVEMTERPELEQTASTRSLVRHFDRTEEAPAADDNRAQLFGELSTEMLPLLEDTAVIKPGFRTGSGERYLAEGAVSIPLTLATPIPDKTTGAAGVVTEGENEHAEGESVIANSDCLGCHAPNHKIAGPAWAQIAGKFRGKTQPEVVAALTKSVIDGSVGTWGPVPMPSHPQLSIEQATAAVTYILNVDEQEANLNVPKDSDGQPYTATRGYDVLPRLKSLHPSFELENLAPPGFEPKVGGLAFRDDGKLLVASWDSDGAVFLLDLKAPPEKRVKRIAEGLQEPLGLSVVDNRIYVLQKQELTELVDTDGDEIIDEYRAVSYDWPSGSNFHSFAFGLLPRDDDFYFLLSICVLPGGASCPEQLPTQGKLLRADREGNVDVYASGFRTPNGIAAGPDGSIYVNDNEGDWLPSSKLIRIREDGFYGSRAVPGEGVMTREEEPPVVWLPQDEVGNSPTQPLVLTEGPYAGQMIHGDIYNGGIKRVFLDEVDGQQQGAAFHFSAGFQGGINRLERGPDGAIYLGEVGNPPNWGEYGKSWYGLERMNWLGNNAFEMLSVKAQSDGFIIELTQPLAEGLELSAADVIAKQWFYYPNEQYGGPKYDETTLTVSQLEVAPDRRSIHLKIPGLKAGYVVYLRLADRLQSESGKSLWTAEAWYTLNRIPDGAAAAPPVATPAATPDDGWRDLFDGATLTGWRNVGGDENDVQKWTVQDGTLALVQDGVFPAWKMIKSAVFGGASGDLIYYREKFRDFELSLQWKISPGGNSGIFYFIQDETESSSWRTGLEMQVLDNDVHKDGKIHTHRSGDLYDLIAAEPETVRPPGEWNDVLIRVKDNHIEHWLNGVKVVSIERGTAEWDALVAGSKFSDMPGYGKAEAGYIALQDHGDPVWYRNIRVRDL
;
A
#
# COMPACT_ATOMS: atom_id res chain seq x y z
N MET A 1 -41.44 -11.89 -21.48
CA MET A 1 -40.58 -12.59 -20.52
C MET A 1 -39.81 -13.77 -21.12
N LYS A 2 -40.44 -14.83 -21.65
CA LYS A 2 -39.69 -15.98 -22.22
C LYS A 2 -38.76 -15.66 -23.42
N LYS A 3 -39.08 -14.67 -24.27
CA LYS A 3 -38.19 -14.22 -25.36
C LYS A 3 -37.06 -13.28 -24.91
N ALA A 4 -37.23 -12.57 -23.78
CA ALA A 4 -36.17 -11.71 -23.22
C ALA A 4 -35.16 -12.54 -22.42
N LEU A 5 -35.62 -13.60 -21.74
CA LEU A 5 -34.77 -14.54 -21.01
C LEU A 5 -33.90 -15.38 -21.96
N VAL A 6 -34.42 -15.76 -23.14
CA VAL A 6 -33.64 -16.46 -24.18
C VAL A 6 -32.58 -15.55 -24.80
N VAL A 7 -32.84 -14.25 -24.96
CA VAL A 7 -31.85 -13.28 -25.48
C VAL A 7 -30.76 -12.98 -24.43
N LEU A 8 -31.11 -12.89 -23.14
CA LEU A 8 -30.15 -12.72 -22.05
C LEU A 8 -29.30 -13.96 -21.75
N LEU A 9 -29.86 -15.17 -21.89
CA LEU A 9 -29.13 -16.43 -21.74
C LEU A 9 -28.28 -16.80 -22.97
N SER A 10 -28.53 -16.19 -24.13
CA SER A 10 -27.77 -16.43 -25.36
C SER A 10 -26.70 -15.37 -25.63
N LEU A 11 -26.61 -14.29 -24.85
CA LEU A 11 -25.58 -13.25 -25.00
C LEU A 11 -24.13 -13.78 -24.89
N PRO A 12 -23.78 -14.68 -23.95
CA PRO A 12 -22.47 -15.33 -23.93
C PRO A 12 -22.26 -16.27 -25.13
N LEU A 13 -23.33 -16.97 -25.54
CA LEU A 13 -23.32 -17.87 -26.68
C LEU A 13 -23.17 -17.10 -28.01
N ILE A 14 -23.74 -15.91 -28.11
CA ILE A 14 -23.67 -14.99 -29.25
C ILE A 14 -22.29 -14.34 -29.31
N LEU A 15 -21.66 -14.00 -28.18
CA LEU A 15 -20.26 -13.56 -28.17
C LEU A 15 -19.32 -14.67 -28.62
N VAL A 16 -19.48 -15.89 -28.09
CA VAL A 16 -18.70 -17.07 -28.53
C VAL A 16 -18.95 -17.37 -30.01
N LEU A 17 -20.20 -17.27 -30.48
CA LEU A 17 -20.53 -17.47 -31.89
C LEU A 17 -19.94 -16.35 -32.77
N LEU A 18 -19.92 -15.10 -32.32
CA LEU A 18 -19.29 -13.98 -33.04
C LEU A 18 -17.77 -14.13 -33.08
N THR A 19 -17.14 -14.62 -32.02
CA THR A 19 -15.70 -14.93 -32.00
C THR A 19 -15.38 -16.13 -32.89
N VAL A 20 -16.19 -17.19 -32.88
CA VAL A 20 -16.05 -18.36 -33.78
C VAL A 20 -16.34 -17.99 -35.24
N ILE A 21 -17.28 -17.09 -35.50
CA ILE A 21 -17.56 -16.56 -36.83
C ILE A 21 -16.43 -15.63 -37.30
N ALA A 22 -15.87 -14.79 -36.42
CA ALA A 22 -14.70 -13.96 -36.73
C ALA A 22 -13.47 -14.82 -37.04
N VAL A 23 -13.21 -15.86 -36.24
CA VAL A 23 -12.18 -16.88 -36.50
C VAL A 23 -12.48 -17.64 -37.80
N GLY A 24 -13.74 -18.00 -38.06
CA GLY A 24 -14.17 -18.65 -39.30
C GLY A 24 -14.01 -17.78 -40.56
N ILE A 25 -14.21 -16.46 -40.44
CA ILE A 25 -14.01 -15.48 -41.50
C ILE A 25 -12.51 -15.28 -41.77
N VAL A 26 -11.66 -15.28 -40.74
CA VAL A 26 -10.19 -15.23 -40.85
C VAL A 26 -9.64 -16.50 -41.51
N ILE A 27 -10.22 -17.67 -41.21
CA ILE A 27 -9.90 -18.97 -41.87
C ILE A 27 -10.32 -18.96 -43.35
N GLN A 28 -11.50 -18.42 -43.68
CA GLN A 28 -11.98 -18.37 -45.07
C GLN A 28 -11.18 -17.41 -45.97
N GLN A 29 -10.48 -16.44 -45.39
CA GLN A 29 -9.68 -15.45 -46.12
C GLN A 29 -8.19 -15.80 -46.20
N GLY A 30 -7.74 -16.91 -45.62
CA GLY A 30 -6.39 -17.44 -45.77
C GLY A 30 -5.30 -16.66 -45.03
N ILE A 31 -5.66 -15.95 -43.96
CA ILE A 31 -4.76 -15.03 -43.22
C ILE A 31 -4.02 -15.74 -42.08
N ALA A 32 -4.52 -16.87 -41.56
CA ALA A 32 -3.88 -17.66 -40.51
C ALA A 32 -3.73 -19.13 -40.93
N SER A 33 -2.60 -19.74 -40.54
CA SER A 33 -2.29 -21.14 -40.82
C SER A 33 -2.91 -22.08 -39.77
N LYS A 34 -2.93 -23.38 -40.06
CA LYS A 34 -3.43 -24.39 -39.11
C LYS A 34 -2.60 -24.43 -37.81
N SER A 35 -1.30 -24.14 -37.88
CA SER A 35 -0.42 -24.05 -36.71
C SER A 35 -0.74 -22.87 -35.81
N ASP A 36 -1.19 -21.74 -36.35
CA ASP A 36 -1.50 -20.54 -35.55
C ASP A 36 -2.77 -20.78 -34.71
N ILE A 37 -3.69 -21.58 -35.23
CA ILE A 37 -4.90 -22.00 -34.51
C ILE A 37 -4.57 -23.01 -33.42
N GLU A 38 -3.67 -23.96 -33.69
CA GLU A 38 -3.20 -24.93 -32.69
C GLU A 38 -2.45 -24.21 -31.55
N PHE A 39 -1.66 -23.19 -31.86
CA PHE A 39 -0.98 -22.33 -30.88
C PHE A 39 -1.95 -21.54 -29.98
N LEU A 40 -2.97 -20.87 -30.53
CA LEU A 40 -3.95 -20.12 -29.74
C LEU A 40 -4.81 -21.03 -28.84
N ILE A 41 -5.08 -22.26 -29.27
CA ILE A 41 -5.78 -23.27 -28.48
C ILE A 41 -4.92 -23.75 -27.31
N ASP A 42 -3.63 -23.96 -27.54
CA ASP A 42 -2.68 -24.38 -26.51
C ASP A 42 -2.45 -23.27 -25.48
N LEU A 43 -2.26 -22.02 -25.95
CA LEU A 43 -2.11 -20.83 -25.12
C LEU A 43 -3.34 -20.60 -24.22
N GLY A 44 -4.55 -20.78 -24.75
CA GLY A 44 -5.78 -20.66 -23.95
C GLY A 44 -5.99 -21.77 -22.92
N ARG A 45 -5.36 -22.93 -23.10
CA ARG A 45 -5.37 -24.03 -22.12
C ARG A 45 -4.35 -23.82 -21.02
N ARG A 46 -3.19 -23.26 -21.35
CA ARG A 46 -2.08 -23.06 -20.42
C ARG A 46 -2.24 -21.78 -19.59
N ASP A 47 -2.56 -20.67 -20.26
CA ASP A 47 -2.45 -19.30 -19.71
C ASP A 47 -3.81 -18.58 -19.66
N GLY A 48 -4.89 -19.24 -20.08
CA GLY A 48 -6.26 -18.76 -19.99
C GLY A 48 -6.69 -17.79 -21.10
N LEU A 49 -7.97 -17.42 -21.08
CA LEU A 49 -8.61 -16.58 -22.09
C LEU A 49 -8.00 -15.15 -22.23
N PRO A 50 -7.53 -14.49 -21.16
CA PRO A 50 -6.90 -13.18 -21.26
C PRO A 50 -5.63 -13.16 -22.13
N ALA A 51 -4.79 -14.20 -22.05
CA ALA A 51 -3.57 -14.34 -22.85
C ALA A 51 -3.90 -14.47 -24.35
N VAL A 52 -4.91 -15.27 -24.68
CA VAL A 52 -5.43 -15.42 -26.06
C VAL A 52 -5.93 -14.09 -26.61
N ILE A 53 -6.60 -13.28 -25.78
CA ILE A 53 -7.11 -11.96 -26.17
C ILE A 53 -5.97 -10.97 -26.42
N SER A 54 -4.90 -11.00 -25.63
CA SER A 54 -3.73 -10.15 -25.82
C SER A 54 -3.03 -10.47 -27.15
N THR A 55 -2.75 -11.74 -27.44
CA THR A 55 -2.11 -12.17 -28.70
C THR A 55 -2.93 -11.77 -29.95
N ILE A 56 -4.27 -11.87 -29.89
CA ILE A 56 -5.15 -11.46 -30.99
C ILE A 56 -5.13 -9.95 -31.19
N LYS A 57 -5.01 -9.15 -30.11
CA LYS A 57 -4.94 -7.69 -30.21
C LYS A 57 -3.67 -7.23 -30.92
N THR A 58 -2.55 -7.90 -30.67
CA THR A 58 -1.27 -7.58 -31.30
C THR A 58 -1.27 -7.79 -32.80
N GLU A 59 -1.74 -8.94 -33.26
CA GLU A 59 -1.74 -9.31 -34.68
C GLU A 59 -2.75 -8.50 -35.52
N LEU A 60 -3.90 -8.11 -34.96
CA LEU A 60 -4.96 -7.41 -35.72
C LEU A 60 -4.91 -5.89 -35.64
N TYR A 61 -4.45 -5.33 -34.52
CA TYR A 61 -4.52 -3.89 -34.28
C TYR A 61 -3.15 -3.21 -34.22
N GLY A 62 -2.06 -3.96 -34.37
CA GLY A 62 -0.70 -3.41 -34.30
C GLY A 62 -0.38 -2.75 -32.96
N VAL A 63 -1.13 -3.10 -31.91
CA VAL A 63 -0.83 -2.76 -30.53
C VAL A 63 0.20 -3.79 -30.07
N ASP A 64 1.47 -3.42 -30.07
CA ASP A 64 2.58 -4.30 -29.74
C ASP A 64 2.60 -4.62 -28.23
N ASP A 65 1.72 -5.52 -27.82
CA ASP A 65 1.85 -6.30 -26.58
C ASP A 65 2.81 -7.50 -26.79
N SER A 66 3.42 -7.67 -27.98
CA SER A 66 4.36 -8.77 -28.29
C SER A 66 5.79 -8.55 -27.77
N ALA A 67 6.01 -7.44 -27.05
CA ALA A 67 7.12 -7.33 -26.10
C ALA A 67 6.87 -8.09 -24.79
N VAL A 68 5.70 -8.74 -24.60
CA VAL A 68 5.53 -9.78 -23.57
C VAL A 68 6.20 -11.05 -24.11
N SER A 69 7.50 -11.15 -23.84
CA SER A 69 8.24 -12.39 -23.93
C SER A 69 7.57 -13.49 -23.12
N ASP A 70 7.94 -14.72 -23.45
CA ASP A 70 7.62 -15.91 -22.68
C ASP A 70 7.57 -15.64 -21.15
N PRO A 71 6.37 -15.50 -20.54
CA PRO A 71 6.25 -15.22 -19.11
C PRO A 71 6.80 -16.38 -18.26
N SER A 72 7.15 -17.49 -18.91
CA SER A 72 7.76 -18.65 -18.31
C SER A 72 9.23 -18.41 -17.91
N TYR A 73 10.00 -17.58 -18.62
CA TYR A 73 11.44 -17.40 -18.37
C TYR A 73 12.21 -18.73 -18.20
N GLY A 74 11.91 -19.69 -19.08
CA GLY A 74 12.43 -21.04 -18.94
C GLY A 74 11.71 -21.83 -17.84
N ARG A 75 10.38 -21.65 -17.68
CA ARG A 75 9.58 -22.55 -16.86
C ARG A 75 9.50 -23.88 -17.62
N GLU A 76 10.24 -24.86 -17.15
CA GLU A 76 10.28 -26.17 -17.80
C GLU A 76 9.28 -27.11 -17.15
N LEU A 77 8.38 -27.66 -17.96
CA LEU A 77 7.51 -28.75 -17.51
C LEU A 77 8.37 -30.00 -17.32
N VAL A 78 8.24 -30.63 -16.16
CA VAL A 78 8.81 -31.95 -15.94
C VAL A 78 7.97 -32.98 -16.70
N GLU A 79 8.61 -33.73 -17.61
CA GLU A 79 7.95 -34.74 -18.43
C GLU A 79 7.17 -35.74 -17.55
N GLY A 80 5.92 -36.02 -17.91
CA GLY A 80 5.06 -36.95 -17.18
C GLY A 80 4.47 -36.43 -15.86
N ARG A 81 4.87 -35.25 -15.35
CA ARG A 81 4.29 -34.63 -14.14
C ARG A 81 3.21 -33.60 -14.45
N GLY A 82 3.39 -32.83 -15.53
CA GLY A 82 2.36 -31.94 -16.09
C GLY A 82 2.18 -30.58 -15.42
N HIS A 83 3.02 -30.24 -14.43
CA HIS A 83 2.96 -28.97 -13.70
C HIS A 83 4.37 -28.41 -13.46
N ALA A 84 4.49 -27.08 -13.40
CA ALA A 84 5.71 -26.36 -13.04
C ALA A 84 5.34 -25.10 -12.22
N PRO A 85 5.97 -24.85 -11.05
CA PRO A 85 6.98 -25.70 -10.43
C PRO A 85 6.44 -27.09 -10.03
N TRP A 86 7.33 -28.08 -10.06
CA TRP A 86 6.96 -29.46 -9.73
C TRP A 86 6.77 -29.66 -8.23
N VAL A 87 7.69 -29.12 -7.43
CA VAL A 87 7.60 -29.08 -5.97
C VAL A 87 7.28 -27.65 -5.55
N MET A 88 6.28 -27.49 -4.69
CA MET A 88 5.85 -26.19 -4.17
C MET A 88 5.80 -26.20 -2.66
N ARG A 89 6.06 -25.05 -2.06
CA ARG A 89 5.81 -24.78 -0.66
C ARG A 89 4.60 -23.87 -0.50
N GLY A 90 3.73 -24.21 0.44
CA GLY A 90 2.43 -23.56 0.54
C GLY A 90 1.75 -23.65 1.90
N ASN A 91 0.57 -23.01 1.93
CA ASN A 91 -0.39 -23.05 3.03
C ASN A 91 -1.65 -23.83 2.63
N LEU A 92 -1.49 -24.97 1.97
CA LEU A 92 -2.59 -25.67 1.31
C LEU A 92 -3.75 -25.92 2.28
N ASP A 93 -4.96 -25.52 1.86
CA ASP A 93 -6.18 -25.66 2.65
C ASP A 93 -6.11 -24.97 4.03
N GLY A 94 -5.28 -23.94 4.16
CA GLY A 94 -5.06 -23.21 5.41
C GLY A 94 -4.11 -23.89 6.40
N ARG A 95 -3.51 -25.02 6.04
CA ARG A 95 -2.46 -25.68 6.82
C ARG A 95 -1.09 -25.07 6.48
N PRO A 96 -0.35 -24.50 7.45
CA PRO A 96 0.98 -23.99 7.17
C PRO A 96 1.97 -25.14 6.95
N ARG A 97 3.11 -24.83 6.32
CA ARG A 97 4.27 -25.72 6.12
C ARG A 97 3.92 -26.98 5.36
N VAL A 98 3.21 -26.79 4.25
CA VAL A 98 2.89 -27.87 3.33
C VAL A 98 3.88 -27.85 2.17
N LEU A 99 4.36 -29.04 1.79
CA LEU A 99 5.14 -29.27 0.58
C LEU A 99 4.30 -30.09 -0.39
N GLU A 100 4.00 -29.54 -1.57
CA GLU A 100 3.18 -30.16 -2.61
C GLU A 100 4.04 -30.73 -3.75
N PHE A 101 3.71 -31.95 -4.18
CA PHE A 101 4.34 -32.66 -5.31
C PHE A 101 3.32 -32.91 -6.40
N ALA A 102 3.59 -32.46 -7.63
CA ALA A 102 2.86 -32.95 -8.79
C ALA A 102 3.32 -34.38 -9.12
N LEU A 103 2.43 -35.37 -9.00
CA LEU A 103 2.78 -36.76 -9.26
C LEU A 103 2.56 -37.14 -10.72
N ALA A 104 1.51 -36.61 -11.33
CA ALA A 104 1.11 -36.77 -12.73
C ALA A 104 0.14 -35.63 -13.11
N PRO A 105 -0.22 -35.45 -14.40
CA PRO A 105 -1.20 -34.44 -14.80
C PRO A 105 -2.51 -34.57 -14.00
N GLY A 106 -2.80 -33.55 -13.20
CA GLY A 106 -3.98 -33.49 -12.33
C GLY A 106 -3.97 -34.48 -11.15
N ILE A 107 -2.80 -34.96 -10.70
CA ILE A 107 -2.66 -35.76 -9.49
C ILE A 107 -1.53 -35.20 -8.63
N TRP A 108 -1.84 -34.89 -7.37
CA TRP A 108 -0.95 -34.25 -6.43
C TRP A 108 -0.83 -35.03 -5.13
N ALA A 109 0.31 -34.88 -4.45
CA ALA A 109 0.49 -35.24 -3.05
C ALA A 109 0.94 -34.01 -2.25
N ALA A 110 0.46 -33.89 -1.02
CA ALA A 110 0.83 -32.82 -0.10
C ALA A 110 1.33 -33.42 1.22
N TYR A 111 2.45 -32.90 1.71
CA TYR A 111 3.09 -33.32 2.95
C TYR A 111 3.13 -32.17 3.95
N ASP A 112 2.73 -32.45 5.19
CA ASP A 112 3.05 -31.61 6.35
C ASP A 112 4.49 -31.88 6.76
N VAL A 113 5.38 -30.91 6.55
CA VAL A 113 6.81 -31.10 6.81
C VAL A 113 7.16 -31.02 8.30
N GLN A 114 6.29 -30.48 9.16
CA GLN A 114 6.56 -30.48 10.62
C GLN A 114 6.51 -31.89 11.20
N GLN A 115 5.67 -32.75 10.62
CA GLN A 115 5.47 -34.13 11.08
C GLN A 115 5.99 -35.16 10.08
N GLN A 116 6.55 -34.74 8.94
CA GLN A 116 6.84 -35.58 7.77
C GLN A 116 5.65 -36.52 7.48
N SER A 117 4.47 -35.93 7.28
CA SER A 117 3.22 -36.67 7.17
C SER A 117 2.55 -36.44 5.82
N LEU A 118 2.10 -37.50 5.16
CA LEU A 118 1.27 -37.42 3.96
C LEU A 118 -0.11 -36.87 4.34
N TYR A 119 -0.35 -35.59 4.07
CA TYR A 119 -1.62 -34.93 4.37
C TYR A 119 -2.71 -35.30 3.36
N GLN A 120 -2.42 -35.26 2.07
CA GLN A 120 -3.42 -35.52 1.04
C GLN A 120 -2.80 -36.08 -0.25
N VAL A 121 -3.52 -36.98 -0.92
CA VAL A 121 -3.30 -37.35 -2.33
C VAL A 121 -4.61 -37.15 -3.05
N TRP A 122 -4.64 -36.38 -4.14
CA TRP A 122 -5.90 -36.09 -4.83
C TRP A 122 -5.76 -36.01 -6.34
N GLN A 123 -6.89 -36.26 -7.01
CA GLN A 123 -7.08 -36.01 -8.42
C GLN A 123 -7.83 -34.68 -8.60
N GLY A 124 -7.21 -33.76 -9.32
CA GLY A 124 -7.69 -32.41 -9.58
C GLY A 124 -6.52 -31.44 -9.59
N ASP A 125 -6.78 -30.21 -9.18
CA ASP A 125 -5.82 -29.11 -9.29
C ASP A 125 -5.63 -28.39 -7.95
N ILE A 126 -4.62 -27.52 -7.91
CA ILE A 126 -4.46 -26.52 -6.87
C ILE A 126 -5.10 -25.24 -7.39
N LEU A 127 -6.08 -24.74 -6.65
CA LEU A 127 -6.62 -23.42 -6.90
C LEU A 127 -5.69 -22.39 -6.25
N PHE A 128 -4.88 -21.78 -7.10
CA PHE A 128 -4.01 -20.65 -6.77
C PHE A 128 -4.85 -19.37 -6.66
N GLU A 129 -5.47 -19.19 -5.50
CA GLU A 129 -6.03 -17.90 -5.10
C GLU A 129 -5.15 -17.25 -4.05
N GLY A 130 -5.49 -16.03 -3.65
CA GLY A 130 -4.70 -15.27 -2.68
C GLY A 130 -4.00 -14.11 -3.36
N SER A 131 -3.44 -13.21 -2.58
CA SER A 131 -3.04 -11.90 -3.11
C SER A 131 -1.89 -12.00 -4.11
N VAL A 132 -0.97 -12.96 -3.92
CA VAL A 132 0.13 -13.23 -4.85
C VAL A 132 -0.37 -13.78 -6.20
N TYR A 133 -1.46 -14.55 -6.18
CA TYR A 133 -1.97 -15.28 -7.35
C TYR A 133 -3.09 -14.55 -8.11
N ASN A 134 -4.07 -14.01 -7.38
CA ASN A 134 -5.27 -13.40 -7.95
C ASN A 134 -5.83 -12.22 -7.14
N TYR A 135 -5.02 -11.59 -6.29
CA TYR A 135 -5.38 -10.37 -5.54
C TYR A 135 -6.44 -10.56 -4.44
N LYS A 136 -6.87 -11.80 -4.14
CA LYS A 136 -7.84 -12.08 -3.07
C LYS A 136 -7.17 -12.10 -1.69
N HIS A 137 -7.90 -11.69 -0.65
CA HIS A 137 -7.46 -11.84 0.74
C HIS A 137 -7.77 -13.25 1.27
N GLY A 138 -6.93 -13.77 2.17
CA GLY A 138 -7.18 -15.00 2.92
C GLY A 138 -6.16 -16.12 2.69
N PRO A 139 -6.27 -17.23 3.45
CA PRO A 139 -5.37 -18.37 3.35
C PRO A 139 -5.63 -19.17 2.08
N GLN A 140 -4.63 -19.21 1.21
CA GLN A 140 -4.65 -19.83 -0.10
C GLN A 140 -3.20 -20.24 -0.45
N PRO A 141 -2.95 -21.33 -1.22
CA PRO A 141 -3.87 -22.01 -2.13
C PRO A 141 -4.75 -23.10 -1.50
N VAL A 142 -5.68 -23.65 -2.29
CA VAL A 142 -6.67 -24.68 -1.88
C VAL A 142 -6.72 -25.83 -2.87
N SER A 143 -6.90 -27.06 -2.38
CA SER A 143 -7.06 -28.23 -3.23
C SER A 143 -8.46 -28.29 -3.87
N GLN A 144 -8.54 -28.63 -5.15
CA GLN A 144 -9.79 -28.86 -5.89
C GLN A 144 -9.83 -30.27 -6.48
N GLY A 145 -11.05 -30.84 -6.58
CA GLY A 145 -11.27 -32.17 -7.15
C GLY A 145 -11.67 -33.21 -6.12
N ALA A 146 -11.06 -34.40 -6.17
CA ALA A 146 -11.40 -35.52 -5.30
C ALA A 146 -10.14 -36.17 -4.72
N TRP A 147 -10.08 -36.34 -3.40
CA TRP A 147 -8.94 -36.93 -2.72
C TRP A 147 -9.06 -38.46 -2.68
N TYR A 148 -7.94 -39.14 -2.95
CA TYR A 148 -7.78 -40.57 -2.73
C TYR A 148 -7.39 -40.88 -1.29
N VAL A 149 -6.52 -40.04 -0.73
CA VAL A 149 -6.01 -40.13 0.64
C VAL A 149 -6.15 -38.75 1.26
N ARG A 150 -6.65 -38.69 2.50
CA ARG A 150 -6.66 -37.47 3.31
C ARG A 150 -6.46 -37.87 4.77
N ASP A 151 -5.32 -37.48 5.33
CA ASP A 151 -4.95 -37.74 6.71
C ASP A 151 -4.82 -36.42 7.45
N THR A 152 -5.82 -36.11 8.27
CA THR A 152 -5.85 -34.87 9.05
C THR A 152 -5.17 -34.98 10.40
N GLU A 153 -4.90 -36.20 10.87
CA GLU A 153 -4.37 -36.49 12.20
C GLU A 153 -2.83 -36.54 12.22
N GLY A 154 -2.23 -36.89 11.08
CA GLY A 154 -0.79 -36.89 10.89
C GLY A 154 -0.10 -38.20 11.27
N ALA A 155 1.06 -38.44 10.68
CA ALA A 155 1.84 -39.65 10.91
C ALA A 155 2.55 -39.61 12.27
N GLN A 156 2.55 -40.75 12.97
CA GLN A 156 3.33 -40.96 14.19
C GLN A 156 4.57 -41.78 13.86
N TRP A 157 5.74 -41.15 13.89
CA TRP A 157 7.02 -41.79 13.60
C TRP A 157 7.59 -42.56 14.80
N PHE A 158 8.30 -43.65 14.50
CA PHE A 158 9.00 -44.46 15.49
C PHE A 158 10.29 -45.04 14.91
N LEU A 159 11.23 -45.36 15.80
CA LEU A 159 12.38 -46.22 15.51
C LEU A 159 12.20 -47.55 16.24
N GLU A 160 12.22 -48.65 15.51
CA GLU A 160 12.30 -50.00 16.08
C GLU A 160 13.78 -50.32 16.32
N VAL A 161 14.18 -50.36 17.59
CA VAL A 161 15.55 -50.64 18.04
C VAL A 161 15.55 -51.99 18.73
N ASP A 162 16.25 -52.97 18.16
CA ASP A 162 16.31 -54.35 18.67
C ASP A 162 14.93 -54.98 18.96
N GLY A 163 13.92 -54.57 18.18
CA GLY A 163 12.54 -55.04 18.29
C GLY A 163 11.66 -54.27 19.28
N GLU A 164 12.17 -53.23 19.93
CA GLU A 164 11.38 -52.28 20.74
C GLU A 164 11.06 -51.02 19.94
N GLU A 165 9.79 -50.61 19.94
CA GLU A 165 9.31 -49.42 19.23
C GLU A 165 9.47 -48.18 20.12
N LEU A 166 10.36 -47.28 19.72
CA LEU A 166 10.58 -45.99 20.38
C LEU A 166 9.92 -44.87 19.58
N PRO A 167 9.05 -44.03 20.17
CA PRO A 167 8.53 -42.85 19.49
C PRO A 167 9.67 -41.95 19.01
N ALA A 168 9.60 -41.50 17.76
CA ALA A 168 10.62 -40.67 17.14
C ALA A 168 10.10 -39.26 16.89
N SER A 169 10.93 -38.25 17.14
CA SER A 169 10.74 -36.90 16.62
C SER A 169 11.23 -36.82 15.18
N VAL A 170 10.68 -35.86 14.44
CA VAL A 170 11.03 -35.58 13.04
C VAL A 170 11.74 -34.24 12.96
N GLU A 171 12.79 -34.19 12.16
CA GLU A 171 13.48 -32.98 11.73
C GLU A 171 13.41 -32.91 10.20
N TYR A 172 12.85 -31.85 9.64
CA TYR A 172 12.84 -31.64 8.19
C TYR A 172 14.17 -31.02 7.76
N LEU A 173 14.83 -31.59 6.75
CA LEU A 173 16.15 -31.15 6.30
C LEU A 173 16.10 -30.41 4.96
N GLY A 174 15.00 -30.52 4.22
CA GLY A 174 14.86 -29.93 2.89
C GLY A 174 14.26 -30.87 1.86
N TYR A 175 14.44 -30.54 0.58
CA TYR A 175 14.14 -31.42 -0.53
C TYR A 175 15.18 -31.30 -1.64
N GLU A 176 15.27 -32.31 -2.48
CA GLU A 176 16.21 -32.36 -3.59
C GLU A 176 15.56 -32.88 -4.87
N TYR A 177 16.07 -32.43 -6.01
CA TYR A 177 15.80 -32.99 -7.32
C TYR A 177 16.88 -34.00 -7.69
N GLY A 178 16.49 -35.15 -8.23
CA GLY A 178 17.43 -36.12 -8.80
C GLY A 178 17.89 -35.71 -10.20
N ALA A 179 18.82 -36.48 -10.76
CA ALA A 179 19.43 -36.22 -12.05
C ALA A 179 18.40 -35.86 -13.14
N GLY A 180 18.66 -34.75 -13.85
CA GLY A 180 17.77 -34.26 -14.91
C GLY A 180 16.39 -33.80 -14.44
N ARG A 181 16.19 -33.59 -13.12
CA ARG A 181 14.91 -33.25 -12.49
C ARG A 181 13.79 -34.26 -12.79
N GLU A 182 14.14 -35.54 -12.93
CA GLU A 182 13.19 -36.63 -13.17
C GLU A 182 12.52 -37.15 -11.87
N SER A 183 13.23 -37.01 -10.74
CA SER A 183 12.81 -37.40 -9.38
C SER A 183 12.92 -36.23 -8.41
N ALA A 184 12.12 -36.22 -7.34
CA ALA A 184 12.24 -35.28 -6.24
C ALA A 184 12.01 -36.01 -4.92
N ALA A 185 12.83 -35.74 -3.91
CA ALA A 185 12.78 -36.41 -2.63
C ALA A 185 12.80 -35.41 -1.47
N MET A 186 12.02 -35.67 -0.43
CA MET A 186 12.10 -34.95 0.84
C MET A 186 13.21 -35.54 1.68
N ARG A 187 13.96 -34.69 2.38
CA ARG A 187 14.99 -35.08 3.34
C ARG A 187 14.50 -34.81 4.75
N PHE A 188 14.66 -35.76 5.65
CA PHE A 188 14.30 -35.62 7.06
C PHE A 188 15.14 -36.53 7.93
N ALA A 189 15.22 -36.23 9.23
CA ALA A 189 15.82 -37.10 10.22
C ALA A 189 14.78 -37.54 11.26
N LEU A 190 14.93 -38.77 11.73
CA LEU A 190 14.17 -39.33 12.85
C LEU A 190 15.07 -39.48 14.05
N THR A 191 14.65 -38.96 15.21
CA THR A 191 15.42 -39.08 16.45
C THR A 191 14.60 -39.77 17.53
N ALA A 192 15.14 -40.83 18.14
CA ALA A 192 14.54 -41.50 19.30
C ALA A 192 15.64 -41.90 20.30
N GLY A 193 15.66 -41.27 21.47
CA GLY A 193 16.74 -41.48 22.45
C GLY A 193 18.09 -41.07 21.86
N ASN A 194 19.07 -41.98 21.83
CA ASN A 194 20.41 -41.74 21.28
C ASN A 194 20.54 -42.10 19.79
N TYR A 195 19.44 -42.47 19.13
CA TYR A 195 19.43 -42.91 17.74
C TYR A 195 18.92 -41.80 16.84
N ARG A 196 19.65 -41.53 15.75
CA ARG A 196 19.24 -40.62 14.67
C ARG A 196 19.40 -41.32 13.33
N VAL A 197 18.38 -41.24 12.49
CA VAL A 197 18.39 -41.82 11.14
C VAL A 197 17.99 -40.74 10.15
N GLU A 198 18.89 -40.37 9.24
CA GLU A 198 18.55 -39.51 8.11
C GLU A 198 17.97 -40.34 6.97
N MET A 199 16.92 -39.80 6.37
CA MET A 199 16.11 -40.49 5.38
C MET A 199 15.77 -39.55 4.23
N THR A 200 15.61 -40.15 3.06
CA THR A 200 14.94 -39.51 1.94
C THR A 200 13.65 -40.23 1.62
N GLU A 201 12.62 -39.47 1.27
CA GLU A 201 11.33 -39.99 0.82
C GLU A 201 10.98 -39.44 -0.57
N ARG A 202 10.83 -40.35 -1.54
CA ARG A 202 10.41 -40.01 -2.90
C ARG A 202 9.00 -40.55 -3.19
N PRO A 203 7.99 -39.67 -3.36
CA PRO A 203 6.65 -40.08 -3.75
C PRO A 203 6.49 -40.22 -5.28
N GLU A 204 5.94 -41.34 -5.72
CA GLU A 204 5.66 -41.64 -7.14
C GLU A 204 4.26 -42.21 -7.34
N LEU A 205 3.70 -41.99 -8.53
CA LEU A 205 2.45 -42.62 -8.95
C LEU A 205 2.78 -43.85 -9.80
N GLU A 206 2.38 -45.03 -9.32
CA GLU A 206 2.33 -46.23 -10.15
C GLU A 206 0.91 -46.45 -10.68
N GLN A 207 0.77 -46.56 -12.00
CA GLN A 207 -0.51 -46.78 -12.66
C GLN A 207 -0.44 -47.91 -13.68
N THR A 208 -1.36 -48.86 -13.55
CA THR A 208 -1.64 -49.88 -14.57
C THR A 208 -2.99 -49.60 -15.24
N ALA A 209 -3.41 -50.47 -16.17
CA ALA A 209 -4.74 -50.39 -16.79
C ALA A 209 -5.91 -50.52 -15.79
N SER A 210 -5.69 -51.12 -14.61
CA SER A 210 -6.75 -51.43 -13.64
C SER A 210 -6.49 -50.95 -12.21
N THR A 211 -5.29 -50.48 -11.89
CA THR A 211 -4.91 -50.06 -10.53
C THR A 211 -4.10 -48.76 -10.54
N ARG A 212 -4.23 -47.99 -9.47
CA ARG A 212 -3.40 -46.81 -9.16
C ARG A 212 -2.88 -46.96 -7.74
N SER A 213 -1.64 -46.57 -7.49
CA SER A 213 -1.04 -46.59 -6.15
C SER A 213 -0.06 -45.44 -6.00
N LEU A 214 -0.06 -44.80 -4.83
CA LEU A 214 1.04 -43.94 -4.41
C LEU A 214 2.13 -44.85 -3.89
N VAL A 215 3.31 -44.81 -4.48
CA VAL A 215 4.49 -45.50 -3.99
C VAL A 215 5.40 -44.50 -3.32
N ARG A 216 5.71 -44.73 -2.05
CA ARG A 216 6.63 -43.92 -1.25
C ARG A 216 7.94 -44.70 -1.12
N HIS A 217 8.98 -44.23 -1.79
CA HIS A 217 10.31 -44.82 -1.74
C HIS A 217 11.09 -44.20 -0.58
N PHE A 218 11.69 -45.04 0.26
CA PHE A 218 12.48 -44.62 1.42
C PHE A 218 13.90 -45.16 1.32
N ASP A 219 14.85 -44.23 1.28
CA ASP A 219 16.27 -44.53 1.33
C ASP A 219 16.89 -43.91 2.59
N ARG A 220 17.95 -44.54 3.10
CA ARG A 220 18.71 -44.04 4.25
C ARG A 220 20.03 -43.44 3.77
N THR A 221 20.35 -42.25 4.26
CA THR A 221 21.71 -41.69 4.18
C THR A 221 22.52 -42.16 5.41
N GLU A 222 23.82 -42.40 5.25
CA GLU A 222 24.69 -43.07 6.25
C GLU A 222 24.52 -42.52 7.69
N GLU A 223 24.65 -43.41 8.69
CA GLU A 223 24.36 -43.15 10.11
C GLU A 223 25.20 -41.98 10.67
N ALA A 224 24.54 -40.88 11.03
CA ALA A 224 25.12 -39.79 11.82
C ALA A 224 24.65 -39.91 13.28
N PRO A 225 25.55 -39.72 14.28
CA PRO A 225 25.17 -39.79 15.70
C PRO A 225 24.08 -38.77 16.04
N ALA A 226 23.17 -39.13 16.97
CA ALA A 226 22.09 -38.24 17.40
C ALA A 226 22.62 -36.94 18.02
N ALA A 227 22.06 -35.81 17.59
CA ALA A 227 22.36 -34.50 18.13
C ALA A 227 21.63 -34.31 19.48
N ASP A 228 22.13 -34.97 20.52
CA ASP A 228 21.91 -34.53 21.90
C ASP A 228 23.10 -34.92 22.80
N ASP A 229 24.31 -34.76 22.27
CA ASP A 229 25.51 -34.86 23.06
C ASP A 229 26.37 -33.60 22.88
N ASN A 230 26.34 -32.75 23.92
CA ASN A 230 27.36 -31.74 24.17
C ASN A 230 28.81 -32.32 24.20
N ARG A 231 29.02 -33.64 24.00
CA ARG A 231 30.36 -34.23 23.80
C ARG A 231 31.07 -33.81 22.52
N ALA A 232 30.38 -33.46 21.43
CA ALA A 232 31.07 -32.99 20.22
C ALA A 232 31.77 -31.63 20.42
N GLN A 233 31.23 -30.78 21.30
CA GLN A 233 31.90 -29.55 21.74
C GLN A 233 32.92 -29.76 22.87
N LEU A 234 32.83 -30.87 23.62
CA LEU A 234 33.73 -31.17 24.75
C LEU A 234 35.01 -31.93 24.37
N PHE A 235 35.05 -32.56 23.19
CA PHE A 235 36.21 -33.33 22.74
C PHE A 235 36.52 -33.00 21.28
N GLY A 236 37.48 -32.09 21.08
CA GLY A 236 38.08 -31.88 19.76
C GLY A 236 38.54 -33.20 19.13
N GLU A 237 38.40 -33.29 17.81
CA GLU A 237 38.74 -34.41 16.92
C GLU A 237 38.90 -35.76 17.66
N LEU A 238 37.80 -36.50 17.79
CA LEU A 238 37.84 -37.88 18.26
C LEU A 238 38.84 -38.67 17.41
N SER A 239 39.90 -39.16 18.06
CA SER A 239 40.90 -40.00 17.40
C SER A 239 40.24 -41.23 16.79
N THR A 240 40.75 -41.68 15.65
CA THR A 240 40.24 -42.85 14.89
C THR A 240 40.22 -44.15 15.70
N GLU A 241 40.88 -44.18 16.87
CA GLU A 241 40.88 -45.30 17.81
C GLU A 241 39.65 -45.34 18.75
N MET A 242 38.88 -44.25 18.89
CA MET A 242 37.70 -44.19 19.78
C MET A 242 36.35 -44.43 19.09
N LEU A 243 36.28 -44.31 17.77
CA LEU A 243 35.07 -44.61 16.97
C LEU A 243 34.52 -46.04 17.19
N PRO A 244 35.33 -47.10 17.33
CA PRO A 244 34.82 -48.46 17.52
C PRO A 244 34.20 -48.74 18.91
N LEU A 245 34.27 -47.80 19.86
CA LEU A 245 33.67 -47.94 21.19
C LEU A 245 32.22 -47.40 21.26
N LEU A 246 31.71 -46.84 20.15
CA LEU A 246 30.35 -46.31 20.01
C LEU A 246 29.45 -47.15 19.09
N GLU A 247 29.96 -48.26 18.51
CA GLU A 247 29.14 -49.20 17.73
C GLU A 247 28.24 -50.01 18.68
N ASP A 248 27.10 -49.42 19.05
CA ASP A 248 25.96 -50.19 19.53
C ASP A 248 25.38 -50.92 18.31
N THR A 249 25.48 -52.25 18.29
CA THR A 249 25.09 -53.13 17.18
C THR A 249 23.57 -53.26 17.00
N ALA A 250 22.82 -52.24 17.42
CA ALA A 250 21.37 -52.27 17.42
C ALA A 250 20.82 -52.23 16.00
N VAL A 251 19.89 -53.13 15.66
CA VAL A 251 19.21 -53.08 14.37
C VAL A 251 18.12 -52.01 14.46
N ILE A 252 18.34 -50.86 13.82
CA ILE A 252 17.39 -49.74 13.82
C ILE A 252 16.52 -49.80 12.56
N LYS A 253 15.20 -49.80 12.71
CA LYS A 253 14.24 -49.71 11.60
C LYS A 253 13.26 -48.56 11.78
N PRO A 254 13.25 -47.57 10.88
CA PRO A 254 12.27 -46.51 10.93
C PRO A 254 10.90 -47.00 10.48
N GLY A 255 9.86 -46.48 11.10
CA GLY A 255 8.50 -46.73 10.68
C GLY A 255 7.56 -45.61 11.11
N PHE A 256 6.35 -45.65 10.60
CA PHE A 256 5.31 -44.69 10.93
C PHE A 256 3.95 -45.36 11.06
N ARG A 257 3.06 -44.72 11.82
CA ARG A 257 1.64 -45.01 11.85
C ARG A 257 0.91 -43.89 11.15
N THR A 258 0.00 -44.20 10.23
CA THR A 258 -0.92 -43.20 9.67
C THR A 258 -1.89 -42.71 10.75
N GLY A 259 -2.62 -41.63 10.51
CA GLY A 259 -3.71 -41.18 11.38
C GLY A 259 -4.80 -42.24 11.57
N SER A 260 -5.03 -43.09 10.56
CA SER A 260 -5.93 -44.26 10.69
C SER A 260 -5.37 -45.39 11.57
N GLY A 261 -4.13 -45.28 12.05
CA GLY A 261 -3.43 -46.25 12.90
C GLY A 261 -2.74 -47.39 12.15
N GLU A 262 -2.69 -47.35 10.81
CA GLU A 262 -2.01 -48.37 10.00
C GLU A 262 -0.49 -48.22 10.13
N ARG A 263 0.20 -49.32 10.42
CA ARG A 263 1.64 -49.35 10.69
C ARG A 263 2.42 -49.74 9.44
N TYR A 264 3.46 -48.98 9.11
CA TYR A 264 4.38 -49.24 8.02
C TYR A 264 5.84 -49.17 8.50
N LEU A 265 6.72 -49.98 7.89
CA LEU A 265 8.16 -49.77 7.96
C LEU A 265 8.58 -48.90 6.78
N ALA A 266 9.37 -47.87 7.05
CA ALA A 266 9.86 -46.93 6.05
C ALA A 266 11.17 -47.44 5.42
N GLU A 267 11.11 -48.62 4.81
CA GLU A 267 12.26 -49.27 4.15
C GLU A 267 11.89 -49.69 2.72
N GLY A 268 12.68 -49.25 1.74
CA GLY A 268 12.47 -49.61 0.35
C GLY A 268 11.26 -48.89 -0.24
N ALA A 269 10.13 -49.57 -0.41
CA ALA A 269 8.93 -48.98 -1.01
C ALA A 269 7.66 -49.36 -0.25
N VAL A 270 6.88 -48.34 0.12
CA VAL A 270 5.55 -48.50 0.70
C VAL A 270 4.51 -48.11 -0.36
N SER A 271 3.66 -49.07 -0.75
CA SER A 271 2.60 -48.84 -1.73
C SER A 271 1.26 -48.63 -1.03
N ILE A 272 0.64 -47.47 -1.28
CA ILE A 272 -0.69 -47.11 -0.80
C ILE A 272 -1.67 -47.20 -1.99
N PRO A 273 -2.57 -48.19 -2.01
CA PRO A 273 -3.57 -48.31 -3.08
C PRO A 273 -4.47 -47.07 -3.12
N LEU A 274 -4.56 -46.43 -4.29
CA LEU A 274 -5.50 -45.34 -4.49
C LEU A 274 -6.85 -45.92 -4.87
N THR A 275 -7.78 -45.90 -3.92
CA THR A 275 -9.15 -46.43 -4.10
C THR A 275 -10.07 -45.40 -4.77
N LEU A 276 -11.39 -45.54 -4.62
CA LEU A 276 -12.33 -44.55 -5.14
C LEU A 276 -12.05 -43.18 -4.50
N ALA A 277 -11.83 -42.16 -5.33
CA ALA A 277 -11.64 -40.80 -4.85
C ALA A 277 -12.93 -40.28 -4.20
N THR A 278 -12.79 -39.66 -3.03
CA THR A 278 -13.88 -38.97 -2.35
C THR A 278 -13.87 -37.51 -2.80
N PRO A 279 -15.02 -36.93 -3.21
CA PRO A 279 -15.07 -35.51 -3.53
C PRO A 279 -14.49 -34.68 -2.40
N ILE A 280 -13.60 -33.74 -2.73
CA ILE A 280 -13.24 -32.69 -1.78
C ILE A 280 -14.54 -31.93 -1.51
N PRO A 281 -14.98 -31.83 -0.24
CA PRO A 281 -16.18 -31.07 0.09
C PRO A 281 -16.08 -29.68 -0.52
N ASP A 282 -17.11 -29.24 -1.24
CA ASP A 282 -17.20 -27.83 -1.64
C ASP A 282 -17.04 -26.99 -0.37
N LYS A 283 -16.15 -25.99 -0.42
CA LYS A 283 -16.08 -24.94 0.62
C LYS A 283 -17.33 -24.05 0.51
N THR A 284 -18.53 -24.60 0.69
CA THR A 284 -19.71 -23.83 1.04
C THR A 284 -19.77 -23.73 2.56
N THR A 285 -19.49 -22.53 3.06
CA THR A 285 -19.96 -21.93 4.33
C THR A 285 -20.10 -22.86 5.53
N GLY A 286 -19.30 -22.59 6.57
CA GLY A 286 -19.37 -23.26 7.88
C GLY A 286 -20.78 -23.48 8.42
N ALA A 287 -20.91 -24.59 9.15
CA ALA A 287 -22.13 -25.25 9.58
C ALA A 287 -23.17 -24.35 10.27
N ALA A 288 -24.42 -24.39 9.77
CA ALA A 288 -25.59 -23.86 10.44
C ALA A 288 -26.12 -24.86 11.49
N GLY A 289 -25.98 -24.53 12.77
CA GLY A 289 -26.65 -25.20 13.88
C GLY A 289 -28.10 -24.73 14.02
N VAL A 290 -29.04 -25.67 14.19
CA VAL A 290 -30.48 -25.42 14.38
C VAL A 290 -30.77 -25.14 15.85
N VAL A 291 -31.26 -23.94 16.27
CA VAL A 291 -32.27 -23.78 17.35
C VAL A 291 -32.94 -22.38 17.40
N THR A 292 -34.28 -22.38 17.36
CA THR A 292 -35.35 -21.48 17.92
C THR A 292 -35.27 -19.94 17.93
N GLU A 293 -36.38 -19.33 17.49
CA GLU A 293 -36.64 -17.89 17.28
C GLU A 293 -36.80 -17.07 18.58
N GLY A 294 -36.20 -15.88 18.61
CA GLY A 294 -36.54 -14.79 19.53
C GLY A 294 -35.36 -13.92 20.02
N GLU A 295 -34.18 -14.51 20.22
CA GLU A 295 -32.95 -13.82 20.70
C GLU A 295 -31.79 -13.91 19.67
N ASN A 296 -32.04 -14.52 18.51
CA ASN A 296 -31.00 -14.99 17.58
C ASN A 296 -30.52 -13.97 16.52
N GLU A 297 -31.26 -12.91 16.20
CA GLU A 297 -30.89 -12.04 15.06
C GLU A 297 -29.59 -11.24 15.31
N HIS A 298 -29.30 -10.88 16.57
CA HIS A 298 -28.07 -10.17 16.94
C HIS A 298 -26.83 -11.08 16.87
N ALA A 299 -26.95 -12.32 17.39
CA ALA A 299 -25.90 -13.33 17.33
C ALA A 299 -25.67 -13.86 15.91
N GLU A 300 -26.73 -13.92 15.10
CA GLU A 300 -26.66 -14.27 13.68
C GLU A 300 -25.96 -13.17 12.87
N GLY A 301 -26.32 -11.89 13.09
CA GLY A 301 -25.66 -10.76 12.44
C GLY A 301 -24.18 -10.63 12.80
N GLU A 302 -23.85 -10.83 14.07
CA GLU A 302 -22.47 -10.88 14.57
C GLU A 302 -21.68 -12.03 13.93
N SER A 303 -22.28 -13.23 13.84
CA SER A 303 -21.68 -14.39 13.19
C SER A 303 -21.47 -14.18 11.68
N VAL A 304 -22.43 -13.58 10.97
CA VAL A 304 -22.27 -13.27 9.54
C VAL A 304 -21.10 -12.31 9.31
N ILE A 305 -20.97 -11.28 10.14
CA ILE A 305 -19.88 -10.31 10.06
C ILE A 305 -18.54 -10.94 10.39
N ALA A 306 -18.46 -11.77 11.44
CA ALA A 306 -17.25 -12.47 11.84
C ALA A 306 -16.76 -13.46 10.76
N ASN A 307 -17.67 -14.01 9.95
CA ASN A 307 -17.38 -14.92 8.85
C ASN A 307 -17.30 -14.23 7.47
N SER A 308 -17.36 -12.90 7.42
CA SER A 308 -17.25 -12.08 6.20
C SER A 308 -16.03 -11.16 6.26
N ASP A 309 -15.73 -10.49 5.16
CA ASP A 309 -14.69 -9.46 5.04
C ASP A 309 -15.19 -8.05 5.44
N CYS A 310 -16.34 -7.94 6.11
CA CYS A 310 -16.88 -6.67 6.61
C CYS A 310 -15.95 -5.99 7.64
N LEU A 311 -15.33 -6.78 8.52
CA LEU A 311 -14.25 -6.32 9.43
C LEU A 311 -13.01 -5.83 8.67
N GLY A 312 -12.98 -6.13 7.37
CA GLY A 312 -11.99 -5.70 6.41
C GLY A 312 -12.03 -4.23 6.01
N CYS A 313 -13.13 -3.55 6.30
CA CYS A 313 -13.31 -2.15 5.95
C CYS A 313 -13.96 -1.36 7.08
N HIS A 314 -14.57 -2.04 8.06
CA HIS A 314 -15.32 -1.42 9.14
C HIS A 314 -14.90 -2.01 10.49
N ALA A 315 -14.84 -1.18 11.53
CA ALA A 315 -14.71 -1.62 12.91
C ALA A 315 -15.91 -1.13 13.75
N PRO A 316 -16.17 -1.71 14.93
CA PRO A 316 -17.25 -1.23 15.81
C PRO A 316 -17.21 0.27 16.09
N ASN A 317 -16.03 0.81 16.39
CA ASN A 317 -15.89 2.15 16.99
C ASN A 317 -14.90 3.09 16.28
N HIS A 318 -14.16 2.63 15.26
CA HIS A 318 -13.21 3.47 14.52
C HIS A 318 -13.23 3.19 13.02
N LYS A 319 -12.74 4.17 12.24
CA LYS A 319 -12.68 4.09 10.78
C LYS A 319 -11.46 3.26 10.35
N ILE A 320 -11.66 2.33 9.42
CA ILE A 320 -10.57 1.59 8.77
C ILE A 320 -10.45 2.12 7.33
N ALA A 321 -11.17 1.51 6.38
CA ALA A 321 -11.31 1.99 5.01
C ALA A 321 -12.68 2.64 4.81
N GLY A 322 -13.72 1.98 5.32
CA GLY A 322 -15.08 2.48 5.52
C GLY A 322 -15.30 3.02 6.95
N PRO A 323 -16.47 3.65 7.21
CA PRO A 323 -16.84 4.24 8.50
C PRO A 323 -16.95 3.18 9.61
N ALA A 324 -16.78 3.58 10.86
CA ALA A 324 -17.07 2.72 12.01
C ALA A 324 -18.55 2.31 12.02
N TRP A 325 -18.89 1.13 12.54
CA TRP A 325 -20.29 0.73 12.76
C TRP A 325 -21.02 1.70 13.67
N ALA A 326 -20.37 2.23 14.71
CA ALA A 326 -20.90 3.30 15.55
C ALA A 326 -21.26 4.56 14.72
N GLN A 327 -20.46 4.89 13.69
CA GLN A 327 -20.76 6.00 12.79
C GLN A 327 -21.94 5.68 11.85
N ILE A 328 -22.03 4.43 11.36
CA ILE A 328 -23.16 3.95 10.55
C ILE A 328 -24.45 3.97 11.39
N ALA A 329 -24.44 3.32 12.56
CA ALA A 329 -25.52 3.30 13.53
C ALA A 329 -25.97 4.72 13.89
N GLY A 330 -25.01 5.61 14.21
CA GLY A 330 -25.26 7.03 14.48
C GLY A 330 -25.96 7.74 13.32
N LYS A 331 -25.49 7.58 12.07
CA LYS A 331 -26.09 8.22 10.88
C LYS A 331 -27.54 7.81 10.61
N PHE A 332 -27.93 6.61 11.03
CA PHE A 332 -29.25 6.04 10.76
C PHE A 332 -30.17 5.96 11.99
N ARG A 333 -29.69 6.39 13.16
CA ARG A 333 -30.46 6.45 14.40
C ARG A 333 -31.70 7.34 14.24
N GLY A 334 -32.87 6.82 14.62
CA GLY A 334 -34.15 7.55 14.55
C GLY A 334 -34.82 7.62 13.18
N LYS A 335 -34.27 6.96 12.14
CA LYS A 335 -34.91 6.82 10.82
C LYS A 335 -35.81 5.57 10.77
N THR A 336 -36.71 5.47 9.78
CA THR A 336 -37.58 4.29 9.57
C THR A 336 -36.74 3.03 9.33
N GLN A 337 -36.59 2.23 10.37
CA GLN A 337 -35.75 1.03 10.44
C GLN A 337 -35.92 0.07 9.23
N PRO A 338 -37.12 -0.24 8.70
CA PRO A 338 -37.26 -1.23 7.64
C PRO A 338 -36.66 -0.82 6.29
N GLU A 339 -36.82 0.45 5.90
CA GLU A 339 -36.32 0.95 4.60
C GLU A 339 -34.80 1.17 4.63
N VAL A 340 -34.29 1.61 5.78
CA VAL A 340 -32.84 1.76 6.02
C VAL A 340 -32.15 0.40 6.02
N VAL A 341 -32.71 -0.58 6.74
CA VAL A 341 -32.17 -1.95 6.76
C VAL A 341 -32.19 -2.52 5.35
N ALA A 342 -33.30 -2.40 4.61
CA ALA A 342 -33.37 -2.88 3.22
C ALA A 342 -32.36 -2.20 2.27
N ALA A 343 -32.15 -0.89 2.42
CA ALA A 343 -31.18 -0.14 1.62
C ALA A 343 -29.74 -0.55 1.93
N LEU A 344 -29.40 -0.67 3.21
CA LEU A 344 -28.07 -1.09 3.64
C LEU A 344 -27.82 -2.57 3.31
N THR A 345 -28.81 -3.46 3.44
CA THR A 345 -28.73 -4.85 2.99
C THR A 345 -28.41 -4.91 1.51
N LYS A 346 -29.08 -4.10 0.70
CA LYS A 346 -28.81 -3.98 -0.74
C LYS A 346 -27.40 -3.45 -1.00
N SER A 347 -26.94 -2.44 -0.26
CA SER A 347 -25.58 -1.93 -0.38
C SER A 347 -24.53 -2.97 0.00
N VAL A 348 -24.75 -3.80 1.03
CA VAL A 348 -23.84 -4.90 1.40
C VAL A 348 -23.72 -5.91 0.27
N ILE A 349 -24.85 -6.33 -0.32
CA ILE A 349 -24.89 -7.33 -1.40
C ILE A 349 -24.29 -6.77 -2.70
N ASP A 350 -24.71 -5.57 -3.10
CA ASP A 350 -24.36 -4.99 -4.42
C ASP A 350 -23.05 -4.18 -4.40
N GLY A 351 -22.50 -3.93 -3.21
CA GLY A 351 -21.42 -2.98 -2.99
C GLY A 351 -21.93 -1.54 -2.99
N SER A 352 -21.09 -0.61 -2.56
CA SER A 352 -21.43 0.82 -2.61
C SER A 352 -20.19 1.70 -2.72
N VAL A 353 -20.30 2.88 -3.33
CA VAL A 353 -19.22 3.86 -3.42
C VAL A 353 -19.79 5.26 -3.19
N GLY A 354 -19.02 6.15 -2.58
CA GLY A 354 -19.39 7.56 -2.44
C GLY A 354 -20.28 7.91 -1.23
N THR A 355 -20.94 6.95 -0.57
CA THR A 355 -21.82 7.27 0.59
C THR A 355 -21.03 7.69 1.84
N TRP A 356 -19.76 7.27 1.94
CA TRP A 356 -18.88 7.47 3.10
C TRP A 356 -17.44 7.84 2.75
N GLY A 357 -17.18 8.19 1.48
CA GLY A 357 -15.85 8.45 0.95
C GLY A 357 -15.64 7.80 -0.42
N PRO A 358 -14.46 8.03 -1.03
CA PRO A 358 -14.13 7.54 -2.36
C PRO A 358 -13.76 6.06 -2.40
N VAL A 359 -13.45 5.44 -1.26
CA VAL A 359 -13.12 4.02 -1.16
C VAL A 359 -14.40 3.20 -1.38
N PRO A 360 -14.49 2.39 -2.45
CA PRO A 360 -15.67 1.57 -2.70
C PRO A 360 -15.74 0.42 -1.69
N MET A 361 -16.91 0.21 -1.11
CA MET A 361 -17.21 -0.99 -0.35
C MET A 361 -17.46 -2.15 -1.34
N PRO A 362 -16.68 -3.24 -1.27
CA PRO A 362 -16.87 -4.41 -2.12
C PRO A 362 -18.29 -4.98 -2.01
N SER A 363 -18.77 -5.57 -3.11
CA SER A 363 -20.04 -6.27 -3.12
C SER A 363 -19.90 -7.64 -2.45
N HIS A 364 -20.92 -8.06 -1.70
CA HIS A 364 -21.00 -9.37 -1.07
C HIS A 364 -22.16 -10.19 -1.70
N PRO A 365 -22.15 -10.48 -3.01
CA PRO A 365 -23.23 -11.21 -3.68
C PRO A 365 -23.39 -12.66 -3.18
N GLN A 366 -22.40 -13.18 -2.45
CA GLN A 366 -22.41 -14.49 -1.80
C GLN A 366 -23.29 -14.55 -0.55
N LEU A 367 -23.60 -13.42 0.10
CA LEU A 367 -24.48 -13.39 1.28
C LEU A 367 -25.94 -13.48 0.84
N SER A 368 -26.74 -14.29 1.54
CA SER A 368 -28.20 -14.26 1.34
C SER A 368 -28.76 -12.91 1.81
N ILE A 369 -29.94 -12.53 1.30
CA ILE A 369 -30.64 -11.33 1.76
C ILE A 369 -30.91 -11.40 3.27
N GLU A 370 -31.20 -12.58 3.81
CA GLU A 370 -31.40 -12.77 5.25
C GLU A 370 -30.10 -12.53 6.04
N GLN A 371 -28.97 -13.10 5.58
CA GLN A 371 -27.67 -12.93 6.24
C GLN A 371 -27.20 -11.47 6.21
N ALA A 372 -27.29 -10.80 5.06
CA ALA A 372 -26.92 -9.39 4.95
C ALA A 372 -27.85 -8.50 5.78
N THR A 373 -29.13 -8.86 5.92
CA THR A 373 -30.09 -8.16 6.79
C THR A 373 -29.74 -8.32 8.27
N ALA A 374 -29.38 -9.53 8.70
CA ALA A 374 -28.93 -9.78 10.07
C ALA A 374 -27.66 -8.97 10.40
N ALA A 375 -26.67 -8.96 9.50
CA ALA A 375 -25.43 -8.17 9.64
C ALA A 375 -25.71 -6.66 9.77
N VAL A 376 -26.54 -6.10 8.87
CA VAL A 376 -26.94 -4.68 8.93
C VAL A 376 -27.68 -4.36 10.22
N THR A 377 -28.55 -5.26 10.68
CA THR A 377 -29.30 -5.09 11.93
C THR A 377 -28.37 -5.07 13.13
N TYR A 378 -27.36 -5.94 13.17
CA TYR A 378 -26.31 -5.90 14.18
C TYR A 378 -25.54 -4.57 14.15
N ILE A 379 -25.06 -4.14 12.98
CA ILE A 379 -24.30 -2.89 12.79
C ILE A 379 -25.06 -1.68 13.34
N LEU A 380 -26.37 -1.60 13.08
CA LEU A 380 -27.22 -0.49 13.52
C LEU A 380 -27.48 -0.47 15.03
N ASN A 381 -27.16 -1.54 15.77
CA ASN A 381 -27.32 -1.65 17.22
C ASN A 381 -26.02 -1.38 18.01
N VAL A 382 -24.89 -1.08 17.35
CA VAL A 382 -23.62 -0.72 18.00
C VAL A 382 -23.74 0.64 18.73
N ASP A 383 -23.20 0.74 19.95
CA ASP A 383 -23.23 1.96 20.78
C ASP A 383 -22.32 3.07 20.21
N GLU A 384 -22.75 4.33 20.33
CA GLU A 384 -22.08 5.53 19.81
C GLU A 384 -20.99 6.07 20.76
N GLN A 385 -21.02 5.72 22.05
CA GLN A 385 -20.11 6.29 23.06
C GLN A 385 -18.66 5.77 22.99
N GLU A 386 -18.37 4.72 22.25
CA GLU A 386 -17.02 4.12 22.21
C GLU A 386 -16.06 4.74 21.18
N ALA A 387 -16.48 5.74 20.39
CA ALA A 387 -15.65 6.28 19.30
C ALA A 387 -14.51 7.24 19.72
N ASN A 388 -14.45 7.67 20.99
CA ASN A 388 -13.57 8.77 21.46
C ASN A 388 -12.79 8.49 22.76
N LEU A 389 -12.67 7.23 23.20
CA LEU A 389 -12.16 6.92 24.55
C LEU A 389 -10.66 7.17 24.80
N ASN A 390 -9.84 7.39 23.76
CA ASN A 390 -8.37 7.34 23.86
C ASN A 390 -7.62 8.60 23.36
N VAL A 391 -8.24 9.78 23.35
CA VAL A 391 -7.53 11.03 22.96
C VAL A 391 -6.49 11.41 24.03
N PRO A 392 -5.22 11.65 23.66
CA PRO A 392 -4.20 12.08 24.62
C PRO A 392 -4.57 13.42 25.23
N LYS A 393 -4.23 13.60 26.51
CA LYS A 393 -4.52 14.82 27.27
C LYS A 393 -3.25 15.54 27.65
N ASP A 394 -3.32 16.86 27.71
CA ASP A 394 -2.25 17.69 28.24
C ASP A 394 -2.12 17.56 29.76
N SER A 395 -1.15 18.27 30.34
CA SER A 395 -0.89 18.28 31.79
C SER A 395 -2.07 18.80 32.63
N ASP A 396 -2.98 19.56 32.03
CA ASP A 396 -4.17 20.12 32.68
C ASP A 396 -5.40 19.20 32.48
N GLY A 397 -5.23 18.06 31.81
CA GLY A 397 -6.26 17.08 31.55
C GLY A 397 -7.19 17.42 30.38
N GLN A 398 -6.84 18.43 29.56
CA GLN A 398 -7.59 18.77 28.35
C GLN A 398 -7.15 17.89 27.17
N PRO A 399 -8.08 17.40 26.34
CA PRO A 399 -7.72 16.60 25.16
C PRO A 399 -6.98 17.45 24.13
N TYR A 400 -5.92 16.90 23.53
CA TYR A 400 -5.24 17.53 22.40
C TYR A 400 -6.14 17.56 21.16
N THR A 401 -6.01 18.64 20.38
CA THR A 401 -6.63 18.76 19.06
C THR A 401 -5.95 17.80 18.07
N ALA A 402 -6.76 17.05 17.33
CA ALA A 402 -6.31 16.15 16.27
C ALA A 402 -6.55 16.78 14.89
N THR A 403 -5.48 16.92 14.10
CA THR A 403 -5.54 17.36 12.70
C THR A 403 -5.40 16.16 11.78
N ARG A 404 -6.36 15.96 10.88
CA ARG A 404 -6.40 14.85 9.89
C ARG A 404 -6.14 15.31 8.45
N GLY A 405 -5.55 16.50 8.30
CA GLY A 405 -5.14 17.05 7.01
C GLY A 405 -3.73 16.60 6.65
N TYR A 406 -3.48 16.46 5.35
CA TYR A 406 -2.17 16.16 4.79
C TYR A 406 -1.72 17.35 3.94
N ASP A 407 -0.48 17.80 4.12
CA ASP A 407 0.12 18.81 3.24
C ASP A 407 0.58 18.13 1.94
N VAL A 408 -0.34 17.87 1.00
CA VAL A 408 -0.06 17.08 -0.23
C VAL A 408 0.52 17.96 -1.35
N LEU A 409 1.79 18.39 -1.28
CA LEU A 409 2.30 19.36 -2.27
C LEU A 409 3.82 19.35 -2.56
N PRO A 410 4.19 19.40 -3.85
CA PRO A 410 3.90 18.42 -4.89
C PRO A 410 4.84 17.21 -4.78
N ARG A 411 4.33 16.01 -5.03
CA ARG A 411 5.16 14.81 -5.13
C ARG A 411 6.11 14.91 -6.33
N LEU A 412 7.36 14.48 -6.14
CA LEU A 412 8.30 14.33 -7.24
C LEU A 412 7.72 13.37 -8.28
N LYS A 413 7.88 13.72 -9.57
CA LYS A 413 7.44 12.88 -10.70
C LYS A 413 8.59 12.38 -11.56
N SER A 414 9.77 12.95 -11.38
CA SER A 414 10.95 12.70 -12.20
C SER A 414 12.11 12.18 -11.36
N LEU A 415 13.03 11.52 -12.06
CA LEU A 415 14.29 11.04 -11.49
C LEU A 415 15.11 12.20 -10.95
N HIS A 416 15.78 11.98 -9.81
CA HIS A 416 16.71 12.94 -9.23
C HIS A 416 17.81 13.35 -10.23
N PRO A 417 18.09 14.65 -10.45
CA PRO A 417 18.99 15.12 -11.51
C PRO A 417 20.44 14.64 -11.44
N SER A 418 20.83 14.10 -10.28
CA SER A 418 22.17 13.56 -10.06
C SER A 418 22.29 12.08 -10.42
N PHE A 419 21.23 11.47 -10.94
CA PHE A 419 21.22 10.08 -11.38
C PHE A 419 20.71 9.96 -12.82
N GLU A 420 21.15 8.90 -13.48
CA GLU A 420 20.47 8.32 -14.64
C GLU A 420 19.85 6.99 -14.25
N LEU A 421 18.81 6.59 -14.97
CA LEU A 421 18.05 5.36 -14.74
C LEU A 421 18.15 4.49 -15.97
N GLU A 422 18.37 3.20 -15.74
CA GLU A 422 18.39 2.16 -16.77
C GLU A 422 17.42 1.05 -16.39
N ASN A 423 16.53 0.68 -17.31
CA ASN A 423 15.73 -0.53 -17.17
C ASN A 423 16.58 -1.76 -17.50
N LEU A 424 16.70 -2.67 -16.54
CA LEU A 424 17.52 -3.89 -16.67
C LEU A 424 16.72 -5.08 -17.17
N ALA A 425 15.40 -5.05 -17.00
CA ALA A 425 14.51 -6.13 -17.38
C ALA A 425 14.43 -6.24 -18.91
N PRO A 426 14.79 -7.39 -19.51
CA PRO A 426 14.51 -7.60 -20.92
C PRO A 426 13.00 -7.59 -21.17
N PRO A 427 12.55 -7.31 -22.41
CA PRO A 427 11.13 -7.33 -22.77
C PRO A 427 10.43 -8.58 -22.22
N GLY A 428 9.30 -8.35 -21.54
CA GLY A 428 8.41 -9.29 -20.86
C GLY A 428 8.96 -9.95 -19.59
N PHE A 429 10.10 -9.50 -19.06
CA PHE A 429 10.59 -9.95 -17.75
C PHE A 429 9.98 -9.03 -16.72
N GLU A 430 8.94 -9.51 -16.06
CA GLU A 430 8.09 -8.67 -15.23
C GLU A 430 8.13 -9.14 -13.76
N PRO A 431 9.33 -9.22 -13.14
CA PRO A 431 9.43 -9.76 -11.79
C PRO A 431 8.80 -8.79 -10.80
N LYS A 432 7.88 -9.33 -9.99
CA LYS A 432 7.48 -8.71 -8.72
C LYS A 432 8.62 -8.90 -7.73
N VAL A 433 9.55 -7.96 -7.62
CA VAL A 433 10.82 -8.22 -6.92
C VAL A 433 10.62 -8.31 -5.41
N GLY A 434 10.81 -9.51 -4.86
CA GLY A 434 10.78 -9.80 -3.42
C GLY A 434 12.15 -9.75 -2.75
N GLY A 435 13.25 -9.94 -3.51
CA GLY A 435 14.62 -9.87 -2.99
C GLY A 435 15.65 -9.63 -4.09
N LEU A 436 16.77 -8.99 -3.74
CA LEU A 436 17.92 -8.73 -4.61
C LEU A 436 19.21 -9.09 -3.86
N ALA A 437 20.17 -9.71 -4.55
CA ALA A 437 21.51 -9.93 -4.01
C ALA A 437 22.53 -10.12 -5.14
N PHE A 438 23.81 -9.84 -4.89
CA PHE A 438 24.89 -10.09 -5.85
C PHE A 438 25.73 -11.30 -5.46
N ARG A 439 26.13 -12.08 -6.47
CA ARG A 439 27.22 -13.06 -6.35
C ARG A 439 28.57 -12.39 -6.54
N ASP A 440 29.63 -13.05 -6.07
CA ASP A 440 31.01 -12.58 -6.19
C ASP A 440 31.49 -12.44 -7.65
N ASP A 441 30.86 -13.15 -8.59
CA ASP A 441 31.14 -13.04 -10.03
C ASP A 441 30.46 -11.82 -10.70
N GLY A 442 29.66 -11.07 -9.94
CA GLY A 442 28.94 -9.88 -10.36
C GLY A 442 27.59 -10.15 -11.03
N LYS A 443 27.08 -11.40 -11.02
CA LYS A 443 25.71 -11.70 -11.46
C LYS A 443 24.70 -11.30 -10.37
N LEU A 444 23.56 -10.79 -10.82
CA LEU A 444 22.47 -10.36 -9.94
C LEU A 444 21.48 -11.52 -9.72
N LEU A 445 21.12 -11.78 -8.48
CA LEU A 445 20.02 -12.66 -8.11
C LEU A 445 18.76 -11.84 -7.86
N VAL A 446 17.63 -12.32 -8.35
CA VAL A 446 16.30 -11.70 -8.19
C VAL A 446 15.32 -12.75 -7.70
N ALA A 447 14.82 -12.61 -6.47
CA ALA A 447 13.70 -13.42 -5.97
C ALA A 447 12.37 -12.75 -6.33
N SER A 448 11.40 -13.52 -6.82
CA SER A 448 10.09 -13.00 -7.22
C SER A 448 8.98 -13.35 -6.23
N TRP A 449 8.19 -12.34 -5.88
CA TRP A 449 6.96 -12.46 -5.11
C TRP A 449 5.78 -12.69 -6.08
N ASP A 450 5.77 -13.87 -6.69
CA ASP A 450 4.74 -14.35 -7.61
C ASP A 450 4.34 -15.80 -7.28
N SER A 451 3.50 -16.39 -8.13
CA SER A 451 2.97 -17.73 -7.93
C SER A 451 4.03 -18.83 -7.91
N ASP A 452 5.17 -18.59 -8.55
CA ASP A 452 6.23 -19.58 -8.70
C ASP A 452 7.22 -19.50 -7.55
N GLY A 453 7.32 -18.34 -6.89
CA GLY A 453 8.38 -18.09 -5.90
C GLY A 453 9.76 -18.37 -6.49
N ALA A 454 10.02 -17.81 -7.66
CA ALA A 454 11.22 -18.11 -8.43
C ALA A 454 12.42 -17.29 -7.95
N VAL A 455 13.61 -17.82 -8.21
CA VAL A 455 14.87 -17.07 -8.15
C VAL A 455 15.52 -17.09 -9.51
N PHE A 456 15.87 -15.91 -10.00
CA PHE A 456 16.51 -15.71 -11.29
C PHE A 456 17.96 -15.25 -11.09
N LEU A 457 18.85 -15.73 -11.95
CA LEU A 457 20.22 -15.27 -12.09
C LEU A 457 20.33 -14.42 -13.36
N LEU A 458 20.84 -13.20 -13.21
CA LEU A 458 20.99 -12.22 -14.27
C LEU A 458 22.47 -11.95 -14.56
N ASP A 459 22.91 -12.30 -15.76
CA ASP A 459 24.22 -11.88 -16.30
C ASP A 459 24.07 -10.53 -17.01
N LEU A 460 24.34 -9.45 -16.28
CA LEU A 460 24.19 -8.09 -16.80
C LEU A 460 25.14 -7.78 -17.97
N LYS A 461 26.20 -8.57 -18.18
CA LYS A 461 27.14 -8.43 -19.30
C LYS A 461 26.62 -9.11 -20.57
N ALA A 462 25.70 -10.07 -20.43
CA ALA A 462 25.04 -10.72 -21.55
C ALA A 462 24.03 -9.76 -22.22
N PRO A 463 23.75 -9.95 -23.52
CA PRO A 463 22.71 -9.18 -24.20
C PRO A 463 21.34 -9.52 -23.58
N PRO A 464 20.37 -8.57 -23.57
CA PRO A 464 19.11 -8.71 -22.83
C PRO A 464 18.37 -10.04 -23.08
N GLU A 465 18.37 -10.54 -24.32
CA GLU A 465 17.71 -11.80 -24.70
C GLU A 465 18.35 -13.08 -24.15
N LYS A 466 19.53 -12.99 -23.50
CA LYS A 466 20.24 -14.11 -22.86
C LYS A 466 20.61 -13.84 -21.40
N ARG A 467 20.16 -12.71 -20.86
CA ARG A 467 20.58 -12.22 -19.54
C ARG A 467 19.99 -13.02 -18.40
N VAL A 468 18.74 -13.48 -18.53
CA VAL A 468 17.96 -14.05 -17.43
C VAL A 468 17.97 -15.57 -17.51
N LYS A 469 18.27 -16.22 -16.37
CA LYS A 469 18.16 -17.67 -16.17
C LYS A 469 17.39 -17.94 -14.88
N ARG A 470 16.30 -18.72 -14.95
CA ARG A 470 15.63 -19.25 -13.76
C ARG A 470 16.53 -20.31 -13.13
N ILE A 471 16.84 -20.20 -11.84
CA ILE A 471 17.71 -21.15 -11.14
C ILE A 471 16.95 -21.93 -10.06
N ALA A 472 15.92 -21.32 -9.47
CA ALA A 472 15.06 -21.95 -8.46
C ALA A 472 13.59 -21.52 -8.64
N GLU A 473 12.68 -22.32 -8.09
CA GLU A 473 11.23 -22.13 -8.05
C GLU A 473 10.60 -22.94 -6.90
N GLY A 474 9.32 -22.70 -6.62
CA GLY A 474 8.53 -23.39 -5.59
C GLY A 474 8.57 -22.76 -4.20
N LEU A 475 9.14 -21.56 -4.03
CA LEU A 475 9.28 -20.90 -2.73
C LEU A 475 8.02 -20.11 -2.33
N GLN A 476 7.73 -19.99 -1.04
CA GLN A 476 6.51 -19.34 -0.57
C GLN A 476 6.76 -17.89 -0.14
N GLU A 477 6.36 -16.94 -0.99
CA GLU A 477 6.52 -15.49 -0.73
C GLU A 477 7.98 -15.12 -0.38
N PRO A 478 8.97 -15.38 -1.26
CA PRO A 478 10.38 -15.15 -0.96
C PRO A 478 10.68 -13.65 -0.91
N LEU A 479 10.65 -13.09 0.31
CA LEU A 479 10.78 -11.66 0.58
C LEU A 479 12.12 -11.30 1.25
N GLY A 480 13.03 -12.25 1.34
CA GLY A 480 14.44 -11.99 1.64
C GLY A 480 15.40 -12.87 0.87
N LEU A 481 16.52 -12.28 0.46
CA LEU A 481 17.54 -12.92 -0.37
C LEU A 481 18.91 -12.38 0.05
N SER A 482 19.88 -13.26 0.25
CA SER A 482 21.27 -12.87 0.55
C SER A 482 22.24 -13.88 -0.01
N VAL A 483 23.46 -13.42 -0.27
CA VAL A 483 24.61 -14.28 -0.57
C VAL A 483 25.62 -14.11 0.55
N VAL A 484 26.01 -15.22 1.18
CA VAL A 484 27.04 -15.24 2.23
C VAL A 484 27.97 -16.40 1.96
N ASP A 485 29.28 -16.14 1.90
CA ASP A 485 30.30 -17.14 1.57
C ASP A 485 30.04 -17.86 0.23
N ASN A 486 29.54 -17.10 -0.76
CA ASN A 486 29.11 -17.60 -2.07
C ASN A 486 28.00 -18.68 -2.01
N ARG A 487 27.23 -18.71 -0.91
CA ARG A 487 26.02 -19.54 -0.74
C ARG A 487 24.79 -18.66 -0.79
N ILE A 488 23.70 -19.16 -1.37
CA ILE A 488 22.48 -18.40 -1.60
C ILE A 488 21.46 -18.77 -0.51
N TYR A 489 20.99 -17.76 0.21
CA TYR A 489 19.98 -17.92 1.26
C TYR A 489 18.72 -17.14 0.89
N VAL A 490 17.57 -17.79 1.04
CA VAL A 490 16.25 -17.22 0.81
C VAL A 490 15.42 -17.31 2.07
N LEU A 491 14.91 -16.17 2.52
CA LEU A 491 13.89 -16.11 3.54
C LEU A 491 12.52 -16.16 2.86
N GLN A 492 11.79 -17.22 3.13
CA GLN A 492 10.38 -17.37 2.80
C GLN A 492 9.54 -17.33 4.08
N LYS A 493 8.22 -17.22 3.93
CA LYS A 493 7.26 -17.00 5.04
C LYS A 493 7.50 -17.89 6.28
N GLN A 494 7.98 -19.11 6.07
CA GLN A 494 7.97 -20.18 7.08
C GLN A 494 9.32 -20.87 7.27
N GLU A 495 10.31 -20.50 6.48
CA GLU A 495 11.59 -21.19 6.43
C GLU A 495 12.69 -20.24 5.94
N LEU A 496 13.88 -20.37 6.52
CA LEU A 496 15.14 -19.89 5.96
C LEU A 496 15.74 -21.05 5.19
N THR A 497 15.88 -20.88 3.88
CA THR A 497 16.28 -21.96 2.97
C THR A 497 17.61 -21.60 2.31
N GLU A 498 18.53 -22.55 2.28
CA GLU A 498 19.72 -22.46 1.44
C GLU A 498 19.44 -23.14 0.09
N LEU A 499 19.79 -22.45 -0.99
CA LEU A 499 19.71 -22.98 -2.35
C LEU A 499 21.08 -23.50 -2.78
N VAL A 500 21.16 -24.80 -3.08
CA VAL A 500 22.39 -25.52 -3.39
C VAL A 500 22.34 -26.08 -4.80
N ASP A 501 23.30 -25.68 -5.62
CA ASP A 501 23.64 -26.26 -6.91
C ASP A 501 24.69 -27.35 -6.66
N THR A 502 24.34 -28.61 -6.93
CA THR A 502 25.18 -29.77 -6.55
C THR A 502 26.11 -30.22 -7.67
N ASP A 503 25.82 -29.86 -8.92
CA ASP A 503 26.56 -30.31 -10.10
C ASP A 503 27.27 -29.18 -10.87
N GLY A 504 27.03 -27.92 -10.48
CA GLY A 504 27.69 -26.74 -10.99
C GLY A 504 27.10 -26.19 -12.29
N ASP A 505 25.89 -26.61 -12.67
CA ASP A 505 25.21 -26.13 -13.87
C ASP A 505 24.42 -24.82 -13.66
N GLU A 506 24.50 -24.24 -12.46
CA GLU A 506 23.78 -23.07 -11.94
C GLU A 506 22.27 -23.25 -11.77
N ILE A 507 21.76 -24.47 -11.85
CA ILE A 507 20.39 -24.82 -11.50
C ILE A 507 20.40 -25.39 -10.08
N ILE A 508 19.40 -25.01 -9.28
CA ILE A 508 19.32 -25.49 -7.90
C ILE A 508 18.74 -26.91 -7.89
N ASP A 509 19.47 -27.82 -7.27
CA ASP A 509 19.07 -29.22 -7.08
C ASP A 509 18.58 -29.47 -5.66
N GLU A 510 19.20 -28.85 -4.67
CA GLU A 510 18.90 -29.04 -3.25
C GLU A 510 18.41 -27.74 -2.61
N TYR A 511 17.28 -27.84 -1.92
CA TYR A 511 16.68 -26.79 -1.11
C TYR A 511 16.80 -27.22 0.33
N ARG A 512 17.84 -26.75 1.00
CA ARG A 512 18.17 -27.16 2.36
C ARG A 512 17.49 -26.24 3.37
N ALA A 513 16.72 -26.81 4.29
CA ALA A 513 16.13 -26.06 5.38
C ALA A 513 17.21 -25.71 6.39
N VAL A 514 17.50 -24.42 6.55
CA VAL A 514 18.44 -23.92 7.58
C VAL A 514 17.69 -23.76 8.90
N SER A 515 16.51 -23.15 8.86
CA SER A 515 15.65 -23.02 10.04
C SER A 515 14.19 -22.81 9.68
N TYR A 516 13.32 -23.29 10.54
CA TYR A 516 11.88 -23.04 10.52
C TYR A 516 11.36 -22.92 11.97
N ASP A 517 12.19 -22.45 12.89
CA ASP A 517 11.91 -22.44 14.34
C ASP A 517 11.00 -21.28 14.80
N TRP A 518 10.17 -20.75 13.90
CA TRP A 518 9.14 -19.76 14.22
C TRP A 518 7.76 -20.20 13.75
N PRO A 519 6.71 -20.10 14.58
CA PRO A 519 5.37 -20.45 14.17
C PRO A 519 4.94 -19.65 12.94
N SER A 520 4.21 -20.31 12.03
CA SER A 520 3.71 -19.70 10.82
C SER A 520 2.19 -19.85 10.72
N GLY A 521 1.54 -18.81 10.22
CA GLY A 521 0.10 -18.77 10.00
C GLY A 521 -0.23 -18.74 8.51
N SER A 522 -1.49 -19.02 8.20
CA SER A 522 -2.02 -18.95 6.84
C SER A 522 -2.52 -17.55 6.45
N ASN A 523 -2.50 -16.59 7.39
CA ASN A 523 -2.85 -15.20 7.13
C ASN A 523 -1.89 -14.56 6.11
N PHE A 524 -2.46 -13.81 5.17
CA PHE A 524 -1.72 -13.16 4.11
C PHE A 524 -0.65 -12.19 4.63
N HIS A 525 -1.02 -11.29 5.55
CA HIS A 525 -0.12 -10.26 6.08
C HIS A 525 0.93 -10.78 7.08
N SER A 526 1.04 -12.09 7.28
CA SER A 526 2.11 -12.71 8.09
C SER A 526 3.36 -12.94 7.24
N PHE A 527 4.02 -11.87 6.81
CA PHE A 527 5.24 -11.89 6.01
C PHE A 527 6.48 -12.14 6.86
N ALA A 528 7.50 -12.69 6.20
CA ALA A 528 8.87 -12.68 6.67
C ALA A 528 9.68 -11.73 5.77
N PHE A 529 10.15 -10.61 6.30
CA PHE A 529 10.91 -9.60 5.56
C PHE A 529 12.40 -9.67 5.93
N GLY A 530 13.27 -9.53 4.93
CA GLY A 530 14.70 -9.75 5.16
C GLY A 530 15.50 -9.74 3.86
N LEU A 531 16.71 -10.26 3.84
CA LEU A 531 17.46 -10.96 4.90
C LEU A 531 18.74 -10.15 5.15
N LEU A 532 19.05 -9.82 6.40
CA LEU A 532 20.26 -9.06 6.72
C LEU A 532 21.33 -9.98 7.33
N PRO A 533 22.39 -10.34 6.58
CA PRO A 533 23.54 -11.02 7.16
C PRO A 533 24.40 -10.04 7.96
N ARG A 534 24.76 -10.42 9.20
CA ARG A 534 25.59 -9.60 10.09
C ARG A 534 26.23 -10.46 11.17
N ASP A 535 27.51 -10.25 11.44
CA ASP A 535 28.24 -10.90 12.53
C ASP A 535 28.10 -12.44 12.49
N ASP A 536 28.19 -13.02 11.29
CA ASP A 536 27.93 -14.44 10.96
C ASP A 536 26.49 -14.94 11.12
N ASP A 537 25.58 -14.11 11.66
CA ASP A 537 24.16 -14.42 11.85
C ASP A 537 23.27 -13.81 10.75
N PHE A 538 22.00 -14.21 10.74
CA PHE A 538 20.95 -13.66 9.89
C PHE A 538 19.87 -12.96 10.72
N TYR A 539 19.50 -11.75 10.30
CA TYR A 539 18.46 -10.97 10.94
C TYR A 539 17.28 -10.78 9.99
N PHE A 540 16.06 -11.04 10.48
CA PHE A 540 14.85 -10.91 9.70
C PHE A 540 13.62 -10.63 10.54
N LEU A 541 12.61 -10.03 9.92
CA LEU A 541 11.44 -9.52 10.60
C LEU A 541 10.21 -10.36 10.28
N LEU A 542 9.38 -10.60 11.29
CA LEU A 542 8.05 -11.18 11.10
C LEU A 542 7.01 -10.11 11.34
N SER A 543 6.14 -9.87 10.36
CA SER A 543 5.00 -8.96 10.54
C SER A 543 3.92 -9.62 11.38
N ILE A 544 3.06 -8.79 11.95
CA ILE A 544 1.87 -9.26 12.65
C ILE A 544 0.83 -9.80 11.67
N CYS A 545 -0.05 -10.66 12.17
CA CYS A 545 -1.28 -11.00 11.52
C CYS A 545 -2.14 -9.74 11.43
N VAL A 546 -2.53 -9.38 10.21
CA VAL A 546 -3.39 -8.23 9.91
C VAL A 546 -4.62 -8.75 9.18
N LEU A 547 -5.79 -8.40 9.70
CA LEU A 547 -7.07 -8.62 9.05
C LEU A 547 -7.15 -7.74 7.80
N PRO A 548 -8.04 -8.05 6.84
CA PRO A 548 -8.34 -7.11 5.78
C PRO A 548 -8.61 -5.70 6.37
N GLY A 549 -8.26 -4.64 5.64
CA GLY A 549 -8.41 -3.26 6.13
C GLY A 549 -7.31 -2.74 7.05
N GLY A 550 -6.51 -3.59 7.67
CA GLY A 550 -5.34 -3.13 8.41
C GLY A 550 -5.44 -3.24 9.93
N ALA A 551 -6.52 -3.74 10.50
CA ALA A 551 -6.59 -4.04 11.93
C ALA A 551 -5.75 -5.29 12.27
N SER A 552 -5.05 -5.29 13.40
CA SER A 552 -4.39 -6.51 13.89
C SER A 552 -5.39 -7.62 14.16
N CYS A 553 -4.98 -8.86 13.88
CA CYS A 553 -5.72 -10.03 14.33
C CYS A 553 -5.81 -10.05 15.86
N PRO A 554 -6.94 -10.48 16.46
CA PRO A 554 -7.10 -10.57 17.91
C PRO A 554 -6.06 -11.48 18.58
N GLU A 555 -5.63 -12.51 17.85
CA GLU A 555 -4.59 -13.44 18.27
C GLU A 555 -3.40 -13.34 17.32
N GLN A 556 -2.21 -13.24 17.91
CA GLN A 556 -0.93 -13.20 17.22
C GLN A 556 -0.11 -14.44 17.60
N LEU A 557 0.58 -15.02 16.64
CA LEU A 557 1.54 -16.09 16.88
C LEU A 557 2.75 -15.55 17.67
N PRO A 558 3.35 -16.34 18.58
CA PRO A 558 4.36 -15.87 19.53
C PRO A 558 5.52 -15.03 18.99
N THR A 559 5.91 -15.19 17.71
CA THR A 559 7.03 -14.47 17.08
C THR A 559 6.62 -13.31 16.18
N GLN A 560 5.32 -13.07 15.99
CA GLN A 560 4.80 -12.00 15.15
C GLN A 560 5.14 -10.61 15.72
N GLY A 561 5.51 -9.67 14.84
CA GLY A 561 5.92 -8.31 15.23
C GLY A 561 7.29 -8.25 15.89
N LYS A 562 8.18 -9.20 15.57
CA LYS A 562 9.52 -9.32 16.15
C LYS A 562 10.60 -9.35 15.07
N LEU A 563 11.77 -8.87 15.45
CA LEU A 563 13.03 -9.10 14.75
C LEU A 563 13.67 -10.35 15.34
N LEU A 564 13.90 -11.34 14.50
CA LEU A 564 14.54 -12.60 14.86
C LEU A 564 15.99 -12.60 14.39
N ARG A 565 16.84 -13.29 15.15
CA ARG A 565 18.21 -13.62 14.81
C ARG A 565 18.31 -15.13 14.64
N ALA A 566 18.85 -15.58 13.51
CA ALA A 566 19.19 -16.97 13.26
C ALA A 566 20.71 -17.12 13.12
N ASP A 567 21.32 -18.02 13.88
CA ASP A 567 22.73 -18.37 13.68
C ASP A 567 22.91 -19.30 12.45
N ARG A 568 24.15 -19.68 12.15
CA ARG A 568 24.46 -20.57 11.02
C ARG A 568 23.98 -22.00 11.21
N GLU A 569 23.80 -22.41 12.47
CA GLU A 569 23.27 -23.70 12.87
C GLU A 569 21.73 -23.75 12.79
N GLY A 570 21.08 -22.60 12.59
CA GLY A 570 19.63 -22.49 12.43
C GLY A 570 18.86 -22.25 13.74
N ASN A 571 19.56 -22.00 14.86
CA ASN A 571 18.90 -21.63 16.12
C ASN A 571 18.37 -20.21 16.01
N VAL A 572 17.14 -19.99 16.50
CA VAL A 572 16.46 -18.70 16.38
C VAL A 572 16.16 -18.11 17.76
N ASP A 573 16.50 -16.83 17.93
CA ASP A 573 16.11 -16.04 19.09
C ASP A 573 15.46 -14.71 18.71
N VAL A 574 14.77 -14.11 19.68
CA VAL A 574 14.12 -12.80 19.53
C VAL A 574 15.14 -11.73 19.88
N TYR A 575 15.54 -10.92 18.89
CA TYR A 575 16.47 -9.81 19.10
C TYR A 575 15.77 -8.53 19.52
N ALA A 576 14.59 -8.23 18.94
CA ALA A 576 13.78 -7.06 19.29
C ALA A 576 12.29 -7.26 18.97
N SER A 577 11.43 -6.36 19.44
CA SER A 577 9.96 -6.51 19.34
C SER A 577 9.22 -5.19 19.16
N GLY A 578 7.91 -5.26 18.92
CA GLY A 578 7.04 -4.08 18.80
C GLY A 578 6.93 -3.54 17.39
N PHE A 579 7.13 -4.39 16.38
CA PHE A 579 6.92 -4.04 14.98
C PHE A 579 5.51 -4.41 14.52
N ARG A 580 4.98 -3.70 13.52
CA ARG A 580 3.69 -4.00 12.91
C ARG A 580 3.87 -4.77 11.61
N THR A 581 4.29 -4.10 10.55
CA THR A 581 4.51 -4.67 9.21
C THR A 581 5.80 -4.10 8.62
N PRO A 582 6.98 -4.59 9.06
CA PRO A 582 8.24 -3.94 8.79
C PRO A 582 8.92 -4.43 7.49
N ASN A 583 8.58 -3.83 6.34
CA ASN A 583 9.04 -4.25 5.00
C ASN A 583 10.49 -3.81 4.64
N GLY A 584 11.36 -3.56 5.60
CA GLY A 584 12.72 -3.15 5.28
C GLY A 584 13.69 -3.28 6.44
N ILE A 585 14.83 -3.90 6.19
CA ILE A 585 15.94 -4.04 7.13
C ILE A 585 17.27 -3.83 6.39
N ALA A 586 18.19 -3.07 6.98
CA ALA A 586 19.56 -2.95 6.48
C ALA A 586 20.54 -2.52 7.58
N ALA A 587 21.83 -2.66 7.31
CA ALA A 587 22.86 -2.00 8.10
C ALA A 587 22.91 -0.50 7.80
N GLY A 588 22.96 0.32 8.85
CA GLY A 588 23.16 1.76 8.75
C GLY A 588 24.63 2.16 8.67
N PRO A 589 24.92 3.47 8.58
CA PRO A 589 26.29 3.97 8.44
C PRO A 589 27.17 3.75 9.67
N ASP A 590 26.57 3.54 10.85
CA ASP A 590 27.25 3.19 12.09
C ASP A 590 27.38 1.66 12.32
N GLY A 591 26.94 0.85 11.33
CA GLY A 591 26.87 -0.59 11.41
C GLY A 591 25.67 -1.13 12.21
N SER A 592 24.80 -0.28 12.78
CA SER A 592 23.59 -0.73 13.48
C SER A 592 22.52 -1.23 12.52
N ILE A 593 21.56 -2.02 13.01
CA ILE A 593 20.41 -2.45 12.23
C ILE A 593 19.39 -1.30 12.16
N TYR A 594 18.90 -1.00 10.96
CA TYR A 594 17.82 -0.04 10.73
C TYR A 594 16.63 -0.73 10.10
N VAL A 595 15.42 -0.36 10.54
CA VAL A 595 14.16 -0.96 10.11
C VAL A 595 13.16 0.12 9.74
N ASN A 596 12.47 -0.08 8.62
CA ASN A 596 11.28 0.68 8.26
C ASN A 596 10.03 -0.10 8.65
N ASP A 597 9.12 0.53 9.38
CA ASP A 597 7.84 -0.05 9.78
C ASP A 597 6.67 0.75 9.20
N ASN A 598 5.59 0.06 8.80
CA ASN A 598 4.46 0.67 8.08
C ASN A 598 3.28 0.94 9.01
N GLU A 599 2.62 2.09 8.83
CA GLU A 599 1.53 2.55 9.69
C GLU A 599 0.38 1.56 9.88
N GLY A 600 -0.34 1.72 10.98
CA GLY A 600 -1.63 1.13 11.24
C GLY A 600 -2.00 1.25 12.70
N ASP A 601 -2.66 0.25 13.26
CA ASP A 601 -2.97 0.23 14.68
C ASP A 601 -1.70 0.17 15.52
N TRP A 602 -1.68 0.96 16.59
CA TRP A 602 -0.53 1.23 17.47
C TRP A 602 0.69 1.87 16.80
N LEU A 603 0.66 2.05 15.48
CA LEU A 603 1.72 2.69 14.71
C LEU A 603 1.14 3.86 13.90
N PRO A 604 1.02 5.06 14.50
CA PRO A 604 0.22 6.16 13.96
C PRO A 604 0.73 6.71 12.62
N SER A 605 2.01 6.55 12.34
CA SER A 605 2.64 6.90 11.06
C SER A 605 3.78 5.93 10.80
N SER A 606 4.12 5.72 9.53
CA SER A 606 5.32 4.97 9.15
C SER A 606 6.58 5.60 9.77
N LYS A 607 7.63 4.81 10.03
CA LYS A 607 8.85 5.31 10.67
C LYS A 607 10.10 4.51 10.31
N LEU A 608 11.26 5.19 10.34
CA LEU A 608 12.59 4.56 10.33
C LEU A 608 13.12 4.47 11.76
N ILE A 609 13.67 3.32 12.10
CA ILE A 609 14.05 2.94 13.46
C ILE A 609 15.49 2.46 13.46
N ARG A 610 16.29 2.90 14.43
CA ARG A 610 17.59 2.30 14.74
C ARG A 610 17.40 1.26 15.83
N ILE A 611 17.76 0.01 15.56
CA ILE A 611 17.48 -1.12 16.44
C ILE A 611 18.54 -1.25 17.54
N ARG A 612 18.08 -1.66 18.72
CA ARG A 612 18.84 -2.11 19.88
C ARG A 612 18.33 -3.48 20.27
N GLU A 613 19.22 -4.33 20.76
CA GLU A 613 18.87 -5.60 21.38
C GLU A 613 17.88 -5.35 22.53
N ASP A 614 16.87 -6.20 22.65
CA ASP A 614 15.75 -6.07 23.59
C ASP A 614 14.93 -4.76 23.44
N GLY A 615 15.05 -4.06 22.32
CA GLY A 615 14.27 -2.87 22.00
C GLY A 615 12.78 -3.16 21.82
N PHE A 616 11.95 -2.14 22.10
CA PHE A 616 10.51 -2.15 21.82
C PHE A 616 10.08 -0.94 21.01
N TYR A 617 9.40 -1.17 19.89
CA TYR A 617 9.17 -0.14 18.87
C TYR A 617 7.71 0.21 18.59
N GLY A 618 6.83 0.05 19.58
CA GLY A 618 5.56 0.77 19.65
C GLY A 618 4.31 -0.04 19.37
N SER A 619 4.35 -1.04 18.48
CA SER A 619 3.16 -1.86 18.20
C SER A 619 2.75 -2.67 19.42
N ARG A 620 1.59 -2.36 20.00
CA ARG A 620 1.06 -3.07 21.19
C ARG A 620 0.21 -4.28 20.84
N ALA A 621 -0.05 -4.50 19.55
CA ALA A 621 -0.68 -5.72 19.07
C ALA A 621 0.24 -6.94 19.19
N VAL A 622 1.56 -6.74 19.34
CA VAL A 622 2.52 -7.85 19.40
C VAL A 622 2.33 -8.71 20.66
N PRO A 623 2.55 -10.03 20.59
CA PRO A 623 2.37 -10.92 21.72
C PRO A 623 3.52 -10.79 22.73
N GLY A 624 3.16 -10.70 24.01
CA GLY A 624 4.09 -10.71 25.13
C GLY A 624 3.49 -10.14 26.41
N GLU A 625 3.97 -10.62 27.57
CA GLU A 625 3.56 -10.07 28.86
C GLU A 625 4.09 -8.63 29.03
N GLY A 626 3.27 -7.73 29.58
CA GLY A 626 3.66 -6.34 29.84
C GLY A 626 3.83 -5.46 28.60
N VAL A 627 3.50 -5.95 27.39
CA VAL A 627 3.61 -5.17 26.14
C VAL A 627 2.87 -3.84 26.22
N MET A 628 1.70 -3.79 26.87
CA MET A 628 0.91 -2.54 27.01
C MET A 628 1.61 -1.44 27.81
N THR A 629 2.58 -1.77 28.66
CA THR A 629 3.27 -0.81 29.55
C THR A 629 4.76 -0.70 29.30
N ARG A 630 5.29 -1.39 28.27
CA ARG A 630 6.71 -1.36 27.93
C ARG A 630 7.11 0.01 27.37
N GLU A 631 8.27 0.51 27.78
CA GLU A 631 8.80 1.76 27.24
C GLU A 631 9.09 1.61 25.74
N GLU A 632 8.65 2.57 24.93
CA GLU A 632 8.90 2.59 23.48
C GLU A 632 10.16 3.40 23.19
N GLU A 633 11.04 2.84 22.37
CA GLU A 633 12.18 3.55 21.81
C GLU A 633 11.70 4.51 20.70
N PRO A 634 12.09 5.79 20.75
CA PRO A 634 11.66 6.76 19.74
C PRO A 634 12.26 6.43 18.37
N PRO A 635 11.54 6.69 17.27
CA PRO A 635 12.10 6.51 15.93
C PRO A 635 13.18 7.53 15.62
N VAL A 636 14.00 7.22 14.63
CA VAL A 636 14.96 8.16 14.05
C VAL A 636 14.21 9.22 13.25
N VAL A 637 13.29 8.79 12.38
CA VAL A 637 12.35 9.68 11.68
C VAL A 637 10.96 9.08 11.63
N TRP A 638 9.96 9.90 11.91
CA TRP A 638 8.59 9.67 11.45
C TRP A 638 8.49 10.01 9.96
N LEU A 639 7.67 9.25 9.26
CA LEU A 639 7.32 9.42 7.86
C LEU A 639 5.82 9.75 7.79
N PRO A 640 5.44 11.03 7.91
CA PRO A 640 4.05 11.46 7.84
C PRO A 640 3.30 10.91 6.62
N GLN A 641 2.15 10.30 6.92
CA GLN A 641 1.26 9.66 5.95
C GLN A 641 0.84 10.62 4.84
N ASP A 642 0.80 10.13 3.61
CA ASP A 642 0.44 10.85 2.37
C ASP A 642 1.32 12.06 2.01
N GLU A 643 2.25 12.43 2.89
CA GLU A 643 3.23 13.51 2.71
C GLU A 643 4.57 12.96 2.25
N VAL A 644 5.26 12.18 3.09
CA VAL A 644 6.61 11.66 2.80
C VAL A 644 6.72 10.14 2.88
N GLY A 645 5.72 9.43 3.40
CA GLY A 645 5.75 7.96 3.38
C GLY A 645 4.40 7.35 3.76
N ASN A 646 4.16 6.14 3.28
CA ASN A 646 2.96 5.33 3.59
C ASN A 646 3.32 3.85 3.73
N SER A 647 4.24 3.36 2.90
CA SER A 647 4.70 1.96 2.95
C SER A 647 6.18 1.92 2.63
N PRO A 648 7.03 2.48 3.51
CA PRO A 648 8.47 2.49 3.34
C PRO A 648 9.03 1.07 3.32
N THR A 649 10.06 0.87 2.49
CA THR A 649 10.63 -0.46 2.22
C THR A 649 12.12 -0.52 2.58
N GLN A 650 12.90 -1.42 1.97
CA GLN A 650 14.29 -1.66 2.35
C GLN A 650 15.14 -0.37 2.32
N PRO A 651 15.78 0.00 3.45
CA PRO A 651 16.69 1.12 3.48
C PRO A 651 18.06 0.77 2.85
N LEU A 652 18.80 1.79 2.40
CA LEU A 652 20.14 1.67 1.84
C LEU A 652 20.97 2.90 2.25
N VAL A 653 22.25 2.70 2.57
CA VAL A 653 23.19 3.81 2.79
C VAL A 653 23.67 4.36 1.44
N LEU A 654 23.62 5.68 1.29
CA LEU A 654 24.19 6.39 0.15
C LEU A 654 25.72 6.50 0.29
N THR A 655 26.40 6.28 -0.82
CA THR A 655 27.86 6.49 -0.96
C THR A 655 28.18 7.65 -1.90
N GLU A 656 27.15 8.25 -2.48
CA GLU A 656 27.26 9.17 -3.61
C GLU A 656 27.39 10.63 -3.16
N GLY A 657 28.45 11.29 -3.63
CA GLY A 657 28.58 12.74 -3.59
C GLY A 657 28.38 13.35 -2.19
N PRO A 658 27.64 14.47 -2.06
CA PRO A 658 27.46 15.14 -0.78
C PRO A 658 26.59 14.32 0.20
N TYR A 659 25.84 13.34 -0.29
CA TYR A 659 24.90 12.54 0.51
C TYR A 659 25.56 11.33 1.18
N ALA A 660 26.86 11.10 0.97
CA ALA A 660 27.57 9.96 1.52
C ALA A 660 27.36 9.85 3.05
N GLY A 661 26.96 8.66 3.51
CA GLY A 661 26.65 8.37 4.91
C GLY A 661 25.19 8.67 5.32
N GLN A 662 24.38 9.25 4.44
CA GLN A 662 22.93 9.35 4.63
C GLN A 662 22.23 8.08 4.16
N MET A 663 20.94 7.93 4.48
CA MET A 663 20.16 6.78 4.08
C MET A 663 19.11 7.15 3.03
N ILE A 664 18.68 6.17 2.24
CA ILE A 664 17.49 6.24 1.40
C ILE A 664 16.62 5.02 1.63
N HIS A 665 15.35 5.10 1.26
CA HIS A 665 14.48 3.93 1.16
C HIS A 665 13.41 4.14 0.07
N GLY A 666 12.90 3.04 -0.47
CA GLY A 666 11.74 3.05 -1.35
C GLY A 666 10.43 3.23 -0.58
N ASP A 667 9.34 3.39 -1.34
CA ASP A 667 7.97 3.29 -0.84
C ASP A 667 7.07 2.68 -1.91
N ILE A 668 6.28 1.65 -1.55
CA ILE A 668 5.42 0.92 -2.49
C ILE A 668 4.04 1.54 -2.70
N TYR A 669 3.65 2.50 -1.86
CA TYR A 669 2.35 3.18 -1.94
C TYR A 669 2.49 4.68 -2.23
N ASN A 670 3.26 5.40 -1.40
CA ASN A 670 3.59 6.80 -1.63
C ASN A 670 4.43 6.98 -2.91
N GLY A 671 5.20 5.95 -3.27
CA GLY A 671 6.02 5.88 -4.47
C GLY A 671 7.40 6.55 -4.32
N GLY A 672 8.31 6.24 -5.23
CA GLY A 672 9.64 6.85 -5.31
C GLY A 672 10.57 6.52 -4.14
N ILE A 673 11.68 7.26 -4.07
CA ILE A 673 12.72 7.14 -3.05
C ILE A 673 12.66 8.35 -2.13
N LYS A 674 12.79 8.10 -0.84
CA LYS A 674 12.96 9.11 0.21
C LYS A 674 14.39 9.07 0.74
N ARG A 675 14.92 10.22 1.14
CA ARG A 675 16.25 10.34 1.76
C ARG A 675 16.09 10.70 3.22
N VAL A 676 16.96 10.15 4.06
CA VAL A 676 17.00 10.40 5.49
C VAL A 676 18.39 10.89 5.88
N PHE A 677 18.44 12.09 6.44
CA PHE A 677 19.60 12.62 7.14
C PHE A 677 19.53 12.19 8.60
N LEU A 678 20.60 11.56 9.11
CA LEU A 678 20.73 11.17 10.50
C LEU A 678 21.38 12.30 11.31
N ASP A 679 20.78 12.64 12.45
CA ASP A 679 21.32 13.59 13.43
C ASP A 679 21.44 12.91 14.80
N GLU A 680 22.50 13.25 15.55
CA GLU A 680 22.71 12.73 16.90
C GLU A 680 22.89 13.91 17.86
N VAL A 681 21.96 14.01 18.82
CA VAL A 681 21.95 15.07 19.81
C VAL A 681 22.09 14.44 21.18
N ASP A 682 23.23 14.67 21.84
CA ASP A 682 23.54 14.15 23.19
C ASP A 682 23.28 12.64 23.33
N GLY A 683 23.67 11.85 22.31
CA GLY A 683 23.49 10.40 22.25
C GLY A 683 22.08 9.94 21.86
N GLN A 684 21.13 10.85 21.65
CA GLN A 684 19.80 10.55 21.11
C GLN A 684 19.84 10.62 19.58
N GLN A 685 19.48 9.52 18.93
CA GLN A 685 19.34 9.44 17.49
C GLN A 685 18.01 10.06 17.03
N GLN A 686 18.07 10.82 15.95
CA GLN A 686 16.97 11.54 15.33
C GLN A 686 17.34 11.93 13.88
N GLY A 687 16.52 12.68 13.17
CA GLY A 687 16.87 13.06 11.80
C GLY A 687 15.78 13.77 11.03
N ALA A 688 16.03 13.98 9.73
CA ALA A 688 15.07 14.53 8.79
C ALA A 688 14.85 13.60 7.59
N ALA A 689 13.57 13.42 7.24
CA ALA A 689 13.16 12.80 5.99
C ALA A 689 12.96 13.87 4.90
N PHE A 690 13.29 13.50 3.67
CA PHE A 690 13.13 14.31 2.46
C PHE A 690 12.56 13.44 1.35
N HIS A 691 11.80 14.05 0.45
CA HIS A 691 11.68 13.49 -0.90
C HIS A 691 13.08 13.41 -1.55
N PHE A 692 13.30 12.42 -2.42
CA PHE A 692 14.60 12.29 -3.11
C PHE A 692 14.47 12.03 -4.59
N SER A 693 13.80 10.95 -5.01
CA SER A 693 13.68 10.61 -6.44
C SER A 693 12.32 10.00 -6.76
N ALA A 694 11.87 10.13 -8.00
CA ALA A 694 10.67 9.50 -8.52
C ALA A 694 10.91 9.06 -9.99
N GLY A 695 9.83 8.86 -10.76
CA GLY A 695 9.93 8.53 -12.19
C GLY A 695 10.23 7.06 -12.51
N PHE A 696 10.23 6.18 -11.51
CA PHE A 696 10.41 4.73 -11.63
C PHE A 696 9.18 4.03 -12.24
N GLN A 697 9.33 2.78 -12.67
CA GLN A 697 8.24 2.05 -13.34
C GLN A 697 7.05 1.78 -12.39
N GLY A 698 7.30 1.65 -11.10
CA GLY A 698 6.39 1.11 -10.07
C GLY A 698 6.87 1.40 -8.64
N GLY A 699 6.25 0.72 -7.67
CA GLY A 699 6.54 0.89 -6.24
C GLY A 699 7.84 0.19 -5.84
N ILE A 700 8.76 0.90 -5.18
CA ILE A 700 10.11 0.37 -4.88
C ILE A 700 10.07 -0.49 -3.61
N ASN A 701 10.39 -1.77 -3.74
CA ASN A 701 10.40 -2.74 -2.65
C ASN A 701 11.80 -3.04 -2.11
N ARG A 702 12.78 -3.16 -3.01
CA ARG A 702 14.15 -3.59 -2.68
C ARG A 702 15.16 -2.61 -3.26
N LEU A 703 16.16 -2.29 -2.46
CA LEU A 703 17.32 -1.49 -2.84
C LEU A 703 18.56 -2.32 -2.55
N GLU A 704 19.45 -2.45 -3.54
CA GLU A 704 20.69 -3.21 -3.39
C GLU A 704 21.86 -2.46 -4.04
N ARG A 705 23.04 -2.54 -3.43
CA ARG A 705 24.25 -1.93 -3.99
C ARG A 705 24.96 -2.92 -4.89
N GLY A 706 25.14 -2.57 -6.17
CA GLY A 706 25.90 -3.40 -7.09
C GLY A 706 27.41 -3.30 -6.89
N PRO A 707 28.20 -4.29 -7.36
CA PRO A 707 29.66 -4.24 -7.35
C PRO A 707 30.23 -3.15 -8.28
N ASP A 708 29.42 -2.60 -9.17
CA ASP A 708 29.73 -1.43 -9.99
C ASP A 708 29.50 -0.08 -9.26
N GLY A 709 29.01 -0.13 -8.02
CA GLY A 709 28.67 1.03 -7.20
C GLY A 709 27.28 1.60 -7.45
N ALA A 710 26.55 1.11 -8.46
CA ALA A 710 25.20 1.58 -8.77
C ALA A 710 24.16 1.08 -7.77
N ILE A 711 23.00 1.74 -7.73
CA ILE A 711 21.86 1.33 -6.91
C ILE A 711 20.90 0.53 -7.78
N TYR A 712 20.59 -0.69 -7.38
CA TYR A 712 19.64 -1.57 -8.04
C TYR A 712 18.30 -1.52 -7.32
N LEU A 713 17.23 -1.45 -8.09
CA LEU A 713 15.87 -1.20 -7.63
C LEU A 713 14.99 -2.35 -8.06
N GLY A 714 14.39 -3.01 -7.09
CA GLY A 714 13.36 -4.02 -7.29
C GLY A 714 12.00 -3.44 -6.97
N GLU A 715 11.05 -3.58 -7.90
CA GLU A 715 9.72 -3.01 -7.77
C GLU A 715 8.61 -4.06 -7.65
N VAL A 716 7.54 -3.71 -6.94
CA VAL A 716 6.40 -4.59 -6.69
C VAL A 716 5.08 -3.81 -6.55
N GLY A 717 3.98 -4.48 -6.89
CA GLY A 717 2.62 -3.98 -6.68
C GLY A 717 1.58 -5.11 -6.54
N ASN A 718 0.47 -4.81 -5.87
CA ASN A 718 -0.66 -5.68 -5.56
C ASN A 718 -1.97 -4.85 -5.46
N PRO A 719 -2.73 -4.66 -6.54
CA PRO A 719 -3.97 -3.89 -6.52
C PRO A 719 -5.05 -4.49 -5.59
N PRO A 720 -5.94 -3.67 -5.01
CA PRO A 720 -5.94 -2.20 -5.07
C PRO A 720 -5.02 -1.54 -4.03
N ASN A 721 -4.36 -2.32 -3.16
CA ASN A 721 -3.79 -1.80 -1.91
C ASN A 721 -2.30 -1.45 -1.98
N TRP A 722 -1.49 -2.11 -2.81
CA TRP A 722 -0.05 -1.84 -2.95
C TRP A 722 0.30 -1.53 -4.40
N GLY A 723 1.12 -0.51 -4.61
CA GLY A 723 1.48 -0.01 -5.93
C GLY A 723 1.16 1.47 -6.07
N GLU A 724 2.09 2.21 -6.67
CA GLU A 724 1.86 3.59 -7.03
C GLU A 724 0.77 3.66 -8.11
N TYR A 725 -0.28 4.45 -7.86
CA TYR A 725 -1.46 4.46 -8.74
C TYR A 725 -1.09 4.90 -10.16
N GLY A 726 -1.49 4.11 -11.16
CA GLY A 726 -1.20 4.37 -12.56
C GLY A 726 0.20 3.96 -13.02
N LYS A 727 0.95 3.22 -12.20
CA LYS A 727 2.26 2.67 -12.52
C LYS A 727 2.27 1.15 -12.62
N SER A 728 3.41 0.60 -13.08
CA SER A 728 3.67 -0.84 -13.14
C SER A 728 3.66 -1.47 -11.75
N TRP A 729 3.40 -2.78 -11.71
CA TRP A 729 3.39 -3.59 -10.47
C TRP A 729 4.62 -4.47 -10.34
N TYR A 730 5.60 -4.25 -11.21
CA TYR A 730 6.84 -4.97 -11.36
C TYR A 730 7.85 -4.02 -12.01
N GLY A 731 9.13 -4.32 -11.82
CA GLY A 731 10.19 -3.50 -12.37
C GLY A 731 11.54 -3.91 -11.80
N LEU A 732 12.56 -3.75 -12.63
CA LEU A 732 13.95 -3.96 -12.26
C LEU A 732 14.81 -2.90 -12.94
N GLU A 733 15.28 -1.94 -12.16
CA GLU A 733 15.99 -0.77 -12.67
C GLU A 733 17.34 -0.57 -11.96
N ARG A 734 18.23 0.20 -12.59
CA ARG A 734 19.51 0.62 -12.04
C ARG A 734 19.65 2.13 -12.08
N MET A 735 20.04 2.73 -10.96
CA MET A 735 20.41 4.13 -10.84
C MET A 735 21.93 4.29 -10.81
N ASN A 736 22.48 5.01 -11.79
CA ASN A 736 23.89 5.38 -11.84
C ASN A 736 24.08 6.84 -11.42
N TRP A 737 25.13 7.11 -10.64
CA TRP A 737 25.46 8.46 -10.20
C TRP A 737 26.15 9.26 -11.30
N LEU A 738 25.63 10.46 -11.60
CA LEU A 738 26.15 11.37 -12.61
C LEU A 738 27.00 12.52 -12.04
N GLY A 739 26.99 12.73 -10.73
CA GLY A 739 27.62 13.88 -10.07
C GLY A 739 26.61 14.80 -9.40
N ASN A 740 27.11 15.81 -8.67
CA ASN A 740 26.28 16.71 -7.86
C ASN A 740 25.50 17.72 -8.74
N ASN A 741 24.34 17.30 -9.23
CA ASN A 741 23.54 18.06 -10.18
C ASN A 741 22.28 18.70 -9.57
N ALA A 742 21.88 18.32 -8.36
CA ALA A 742 20.69 18.87 -7.69
C ALA A 742 21.04 20.00 -6.71
N PHE A 743 20.19 21.01 -6.62
CA PHE A 743 20.23 22.04 -5.58
C PHE A 743 19.10 21.77 -4.58
N GLU A 744 19.42 21.46 -3.34
CA GLU A 744 18.42 21.11 -2.31
C GLU A 744 19.02 21.17 -0.90
N MET A 745 18.19 20.94 0.12
CA MET A 745 18.65 20.76 1.50
C MET A 745 19.46 19.49 1.64
N LEU A 746 20.76 19.60 1.90
CA LEU A 746 21.64 18.48 2.20
C LEU A 746 21.40 17.93 3.61
N SER A 747 21.30 18.80 4.62
CA SER A 747 21.05 18.40 6.00
C SER A 747 20.21 19.43 6.76
N VAL A 748 19.54 18.97 7.81
CA VAL A 748 18.83 19.81 8.78
C VAL A 748 19.31 19.36 10.15
N LYS A 749 20.01 20.23 10.89
CA LYS A 749 20.60 19.91 12.19
C LYS A 749 19.90 20.70 13.30
N ALA A 750 19.49 20.02 14.36
CA ALA A 750 18.89 20.69 15.51
C ALA A 750 19.89 21.60 16.21
N GLN A 751 19.43 22.75 16.70
CA GLN A 751 20.16 23.68 17.58
C GLN A 751 19.31 23.93 18.83
N SER A 752 19.91 24.53 19.86
CA SER A 752 19.21 24.83 21.11
C SER A 752 18.01 25.78 20.96
N ASP A 753 18.00 26.60 19.91
CA ASP A 753 16.97 27.62 19.64
C ASP A 753 16.39 27.55 18.22
N GLY A 754 16.63 26.46 17.47
CA GLY A 754 16.17 26.32 16.09
C GLY A 754 16.92 25.26 15.29
N PHE A 755 17.29 25.58 14.05
CA PHE A 755 17.91 24.64 13.12
C PHE A 755 19.01 25.29 12.26
N ILE A 756 19.98 24.49 11.83
CA ILE A 756 20.86 24.83 10.70
C ILE A 756 20.46 23.95 9.52
N ILE A 757 20.09 24.57 8.41
CA ILE A 757 19.85 23.92 7.14
C ILE A 757 21.11 24.08 6.28
N GLU A 758 21.69 22.98 5.82
CA GLU A 758 22.80 22.98 4.87
C GLU A 758 22.29 22.65 3.48
N LEU A 759 22.75 23.36 2.45
CA LEU A 759 22.37 23.19 1.05
C LEU A 759 23.49 22.51 0.24
N THR A 760 23.12 21.73 -0.77
CA THR A 760 24.10 21.03 -1.65
C THR A 760 24.96 21.98 -2.49
N GLN A 761 24.50 23.22 -2.71
CA GLN A 761 25.17 24.28 -3.47
C GLN A 761 24.91 25.65 -2.81
N PRO A 762 25.76 26.67 -3.04
CA PRO A 762 25.51 28.02 -2.55
C PRO A 762 24.23 28.63 -3.15
N LEU A 763 23.49 29.42 -2.37
CA LEU A 763 22.39 30.26 -2.86
C LEU A 763 22.88 31.30 -3.87
N ALA A 764 22.01 31.76 -4.78
CA ALA A 764 22.31 32.82 -5.73
C ALA A 764 22.84 34.10 -5.06
N GLU A 765 23.77 34.79 -5.71
CA GLU A 765 24.34 36.04 -5.19
C GLU A 765 23.26 37.14 -5.16
N GLY A 766 23.21 37.92 -4.07
CA GLY A 766 22.23 38.98 -3.89
C GLY A 766 20.82 38.52 -3.51
N LEU A 767 20.61 37.22 -3.28
CA LEU A 767 19.33 36.70 -2.78
C LEU A 767 19.15 37.06 -1.29
N GLU A 768 18.21 37.95 -0.98
CA GLU A 768 17.82 38.23 0.40
C GLU A 768 16.70 37.26 0.84
N LEU A 769 16.94 36.56 1.97
CA LEU A 769 15.97 35.67 2.61
C LEU A 769 15.38 36.35 3.85
N SER A 770 14.12 36.05 4.11
CA SER A 770 13.36 36.53 5.26
C SER A 770 12.65 35.37 5.95
N ALA A 771 12.12 35.61 7.15
CA ALA A 771 11.31 34.62 7.87
C ALA A 771 10.09 34.13 7.07
N ALA A 772 9.56 34.94 6.15
CA ALA A 772 8.44 34.55 5.29
C ALA A 772 8.81 33.53 4.21
N ASP A 773 10.11 33.31 3.97
CA ASP A 773 10.61 32.32 3.02
C ASP A 773 10.75 30.91 3.63
N VAL A 774 10.35 30.75 4.90
CA VAL A 774 10.39 29.48 5.61
C VAL A 774 9.05 29.24 6.30
N ILE A 775 8.40 28.14 5.95
CA ILE A 775 7.25 27.62 6.69
C ILE A 775 7.78 26.65 7.74
N ALA A 776 7.35 26.82 8.99
CA ALA A 776 7.66 25.92 10.08
C ALA A 776 6.37 25.49 10.79
N LYS A 777 6.17 24.19 10.97
CA LYS A 777 5.08 23.61 11.76
C LYS A 777 5.62 22.53 12.68
N GLN A 778 4.92 22.22 13.76
CA GLN A 778 5.23 21.04 14.58
C GLN A 778 3.98 20.32 15.05
N TRP A 779 4.10 19.02 15.29
CA TRP A 779 3.07 18.15 15.89
C TRP A 779 3.72 16.93 16.53
N PHE A 780 2.95 16.14 17.28
CA PHE A 780 3.39 14.82 17.75
C PHE A 780 2.40 13.72 17.34
N TYR A 781 2.84 12.48 17.46
CA TYR A 781 2.01 11.30 17.23
C TYR A 781 1.74 10.55 18.53
N TYR A 782 0.54 9.97 18.64
CA TYR A 782 0.11 9.21 19.80
C TYR A 782 -0.33 7.79 19.40
N PRO A 783 0.44 6.74 19.77
CA PRO A 783 0.09 5.35 19.52
C PRO A 783 -1.22 4.93 20.20
N ASN A 784 -2.13 4.37 19.43
CA ASN A 784 -3.38 3.79 19.94
C ASN A 784 -3.92 2.74 18.95
N GLU A 785 -4.94 1.99 19.33
CA GLU A 785 -5.53 0.90 18.53
C GLU A 785 -6.21 1.33 17.21
N GLN A 786 -6.37 2.63 16.95
CA GLN A 786 -6.89 3.11 15.67
C GLN A 786 -5.87 2.93 14.57
N TYR A 787 -6.33 2.55 13.38
CA TYR A 787 -5.50 2.49 12.20
C TYR A 787 -4.97 3.87 11.82
N GLY A 788 -3.64 4.05 11.87
CA GLY A 788 -2.99 5.33 11.64
C GLY A 788 -3.32 6.35 12.73
N GLY A 789 -2.69 7.52 12.68
CA GLY A 789 -2.84 8.54 13.70
C GLY A 789 -2.89 9.96 13.12
N PRO A 790 -3.77 10.82 13.65
CA PRO A 790 -3.75 12.23 13.30
C PRO A 790 -2.49 12.90 13.85
N LYS A 791 -2.21 14.10 13.35
CA LYS A 791 -1.24 15.02 13.94
C LYS A 791 -1.86 15.65 15.18
N TYR A 792 -1.28 15.43 16.36
CA TYR A 792 -1.73 16.05 17.59
C TYR A 792 -0.94 17.32 17.88
N ASP A 793 -1.62 18.34 18.40
CA ASP A 793 -1.02 19.65 18.74
C ASP A 793 -0.29 20.28 17.55
N GLU A 794 -0.89 20.17 16.34
CA GLU A 794 -0.33 20.80 15.16
C GLU A 794 -0.36 22.32 15.31
N THR A 795 0.82 22.92 15.30
CA THR A 795 1.01 24.36 15.52
C THR A 795 1.96 24.94 14.47
N THR A 796 1.62 26.13 13.96
CA THR A 796 2.53 26.91 13.12
C THR A 796 3.55 27.60 14.02
N LEU A 797 4.82 27.49 13.67
CA LEU A 797 5.93 28.09 14.39
C LEU A 797 6.37 29.39 13.71
N THR A 798 6.79 30.38 14.51
CA THR A 798 7.32 31.64 13.99
C THR A 798 8.84 31.55 13.86
N VAL A 799 9.36 31.79 12.65
CA VAL A 799 10.80 32.00 12.45
C VAL A 799 11.15 33.41 12.90
N SER A 800 11.78 33.52 14.07
CA SER A 800 12.09 34.82 14.70
C SER A 800 13.35 35.49 14.16
N GLN A 801 14.30 34.69 13.67
CA GLN A 801 15.54 35.14 13.05
C GLN A 801 15.97 34.14 11.97
N LEU A 802 16.48 34.66 10.86
CA LEU A 802 17.06 33.90 9.77
C LEU A 802 18.39 34.54 9.38
N GLU A 803 19.46 33.75 9.34
CA GLU A 803 20.79 34.20 8.90
C GLU A 803 21.37 33.24 7.87
N VAL A 804 21.83 33.77 6.74
CA VAL A 804 22.55 32.99 5.74
C VAL A 804 24.04 33.11 6.02
N ALA A 805 24.73 31.97 6.13
CA ALA A 805 26.17 31.94 6.37
C ALA A 805 26.96 32.55 5.20
N PRO A 806 28.20 33.02 5.41
CA PRO A 806 29.00 33.66 4.36
C PRO A 806 29.26 32.78 3.12
N ASP A 807 29.24 31.46 3.28
CA ASP A 807 29.39 30.51 2.17
C ASP A 807 28.12 30.35 1.33
N ARG A 808 27.01 30.97 1.76
CA ARG A 808 25.66 30.86 1.20
C ARG A 808 25.12 29.44 1.12
N ARG A 809 25.70 28.49 1.88
CA ARG A 809 25.28 27.09 1.94
C ARG A 809 24.54 26.76 3.22
N SER A 810 24.73 27.54 4.29
CA SER A 810 24.01 27.31 5.54
C SER A 810 22.98 28.40 5.82
N ILE A 811 21.77 28.00 6.21
CA ILE A 811 20.70 28.88 6.69
C ILE A 811 20.46 28.55 8.17
N HIS A 812 20.69 29.52 9.04
CA HIS A 812 20.49 29.42 10.48
C HIS A 812 19.11 29.99 10.81
N LEU A 813 18.26 29.18 11.42
CA LEU A 813 16.90 29.53 11.78
C LEU A 813 16.78 29.55 13.30
N LYS A 814 16.21 30.62 13.86
CA LYS A 814 15.75 30.63 15.25
C LYS A 814 14.24 30.52 15.32
N ILE A 815 13.79 29.45 15.96
CA ILE A 815 12.39 29.06 16.04
C ILE A 815 12.05 28.85 17.53
N PRO A 816 11.58 29.89 18.25
CA PRO A 816 11.14 29.73 19.63
C PRO A 816 9.93 28.79 19.72
N GLY A 817 9.84 28.03 20.82
CA GLY A 817 8.69 27.17 21.10
C GLY A 817 8.78 25.73 20.57
N LEU A 818 9.97 25.31 20.11
CA LEU A 818 10.24 23.90 19.78
C LEU A 818 10.01 22.99 20.97
N LYS A 819 9.38 21.83 20.71
CA LYS A 819 9.08 20.81 21.71
C LYS A 819 9.80 19.50 21.36
N ALA A 820 10.41 18.86 22.36
CA ALA A 820 10.96 17.51 22.21
C ALA A 820 9.82 16.49 22.05
N GLY A 821 10.06 15.42 21.29
CA GLY A 821 9.07 14.40 20.93
C GLY A 821 8.14 14.78 19.77
N TYR A 822 8.39 15.91 19.10
CA TYR A 822 7.58 16.41 17.99
C TYR A 822 8.27 16.17 16.65
N VAL A 823 7.47 16.03 15.59
CA VAL A 823 7.92 16.25 14.21
C VAL A 823 7.85 17.74 13.92
N VAL A 824 8.91 18.29 13.32
CA VAL A 824 9.01 19.67 12.85
C VAL A 824 9.09 19.64 11.34
N TYR A 825 8.07 20.17 10.68
CA TYR A 825 8.06 20.37 9.24
C TYR A 825 8.68 21.72 8.90
N LEU A 826 9.66 21.71 8.01
CA LEU A 826 10.30 22.90 7.46
C LEU A 826 10.13 22.90 5.94
N ARG A 827 9.70 24.03 5.37
CA ARG A 827 9.66 24.23 3.92
C ARG A 827 10.30 25.56 3.53
N LEU A 828 11.27 25.50 2.61
CA LEU A 828 11.88 26.66 1.98
C LEU A 828 11.03 27.17 0.80
N ALA A 829 11.06 28.47 0.53
CA ALA A 829 10.33 29.05 -0.60
C ALA A 829 10.87 28.58 -1.97
N ASP A 830 9.97 28.28 -2.91
CA ASP A 830 10.32 27.74 -4.25
C ASP A 830 11.13 28.74 -5.11
N ARG A 831 11.16 30.03 -4.73
CA ARG A 831 11.96 31.06 -5.41
C ARG A 831 13.47 30.93 -5.18
N LEU A 832 13.89 30.10 -4.22
CA LEU A 832 15.31 29.90 -3.93
C LEU A 832 16.00 29.22 -5.11
N GLN A 833 17.15 29.76 -5.49
CA GLN A 833 17.99 29.23 -6.57
C GLN A 833 19.44 29.15 -6.10
N SER A 834 20.17 28.19 -6.65
CA SER A 834 21.63 28.11 -6.49
C SER A 834 22.33 29.23 -7.25
N GLU A 835 23.61 29.43 -6.95
CA GLU A 835 24.53 30.29 -7.72
C GLU A 835 24.58 29.94 -9.22
N SER A 836 24.34 28.68 -9.58
CA SER A 836 24.28 28.24 -10.97
C SER A 836 22.90 28.39 -11.63
N GLY A 837 21.93 29.00 -10.94
CA GLY A 837 20.57 29.22 -11.44
C GLY A 837 19.64 28.01 -11.35
N LYS A 838 20.05 26.92 -10.69
CA LYS A 838 19.18 25.75 -10.46
C LYS A 838 18.16 26.03 -9.37
N SER A 839 16.90 25.71 -9.62
CA SER A 839 15.82 25.71 -8.61
C SER A 839 16.01 24.59 -7.58
N LEU A 840 15.35 24.74 -6.42
CA LEU A 840 15.28 23.67 -5.42
C LEU A 840 14.67 22.40 -6.03
N TRP A 841 15.36 21.27 -5.90
CA TRP A 841 14.85 19.96 -6.27
C TRP A 841 13.77 19.51 -5.28
N THR A 842 14.06 19.65 -3.99
CA THR A 842 13.10 19.48 -2.90
C THR A 842 13.22 20.66 -1.94
N ALA A 843 12.07 21.08 -1.41
CA ALA A 843 11.96 22.26 -0.56
C ALA A 843 11.62 21.91 0.90
N GLU A 844 11.33 20.64 1.20
CA GLU A 844 10.68 20.21 2.44
C GLU A 844 11.55 19.25 3.23
N ALA A 845 11.43 19.34 4.55
CA ALA A 845 12.05 18.42 5.49
C ALA A 845 11.08 18.12 6.64
N TRP A 846 10.93 16.84 6.98
CA TRP A 846 10.22 16.39 8.17
C TRP A 846 11.24 15.94 9.20
N TYR A 847 11.57 16.82 10.14
CA TYR A 847 12.56 16.57 11.17
C TYR A 847 11.90 15.98 12.42
N THR A 848 12.32 14.80 12.87
CA THR A 848 11.86 14.24 14.16
C THR A 848 12.75 14.76 15.28
N LEU A 849 12.21 15.56 16.20
CA LEU A 849 12.96 16.24 17.25
C LEU A 849 12.81 15.49 18.58
N ASN A 850 13.53 14.38 18.74
CA ASN A 850 13.50 13.59 19.99
C ASN A 850 14.16 14.35 21.15
N ARG A 851 15.26 15.06 20.88
CA ARG A 851 15.98 15.88 21.85
C ARG A 851 16.40 17.23 21.26
N ILE A 852 16.38 18.25 22.10
CA ILE A 852 16.88 19.60 21.78
C ILE A 852 18.29 19.74 22.40
N PRO A 853 19.31 20.19 21.65
CA PRO A 853 20.67 20.33 22.17
C PRO A 853 20.79 21.26 23.39
N ASP A 854 21.65 20.90 24.34
CA ASP A 854 21.94 21.72 25.53
C ASP A 854 22.79 22.97 25.19
N GLY A 855 22.27 24.19 25.44
CA GLY A 855 23.09 25.42 25.47
C GLY A 855 22.57 26.73 24.88
N ALA A 856 21.52 27.35 25.47
CA ALA A 856 21.50 28.74 25.97
C ALA A 856 20.10 29.16 26.47
N ALA A 857 20.06 29.67 27.72
CA ALA A 857 18.95 30.28 28.49
C ALA A 857 17.50 29.98 28.09
N ALA A 858 16.79 29.23 28.95
CA ALA A 858 15.34 29.26 29.02
C ALA A 858 14.85 30.73 29.10
N ALA A 859 14.14 31.18 28.07
CA ALA A 859 13.34 32.38 28.19
C ALA A 859 12.26 32.13 29.27
N PRO A 860 11.96 33.10 30.15
CA PRO A 860 10.91 32.93 31.14
C PRO A 860 9.55 32.74 30.45
N PRO A 861 8.56 32.14 31.14
CA PRO A 861 7.23 31.94 30.57
C PRO A 861 6.60 33.30 30.26
N VAL A 862 6.40 33.59 28.98
CA VAL A 862 5.61 34.74 28.55
C VAL A 862 4.15 34.31 28.61
N ALA A 863 3.39 35.07 29.40
CA ALA A 863 1.96 34.93 29.57
C ALA A 863 1.21 35.01 28.23
N THR A 864 0.11 34.27 28.19
CA THR A 864 -0.95 34.20 27.18
C THR A 864 -1.19 35.52 26.44
N PRO A 865 -1.33 35.52 25.09
CA PRO A 865 -1.96 36.62 24.40
C PRO A 865 -3.48 36.56 24.68
N ALA A 866 -3.98 37.59 25.33
CA ALA A 866 -5.38 37.98 25.20
C ALA A 866 -5.67 38.38 23.74
N ALA A 867 -6.93 38.16 23.33
CA ALA A 867 -7.49 38.40 22.01
C ALA A 867 -7.06 39.73 21.35
N THR A 868 -6.74 39.66 20.06
CA THR A 868 -6.60 40.80 19.15
C THR A 868 -7.97 41.50 18.94
N PRO A 869 -8.00 42.81 18.62
CA PRO A 869 -9.24 43.54 18.37
C PRO A 869 -9.90 43.06 17.08
N ASP A 870 -11.21 42.89 17.14
CA ASP A 870 -12.12 42.58 16.03
C ASP A 870 -11.99 43.63 14.92
N ASP A 871 -11.50 43.23 13.74
CA ASP A 871 -11.32 44.07 12.56
C ASP A 871 -12.58 44.14 11.69
N GLY A 872 -13.70 43.61 12.20
CA GLY A 872 -15.03 43.63 11.62
C GLY A 872 -15.25 42.57 10.54
N TRP A 873 -14.26 41.71 10.27
CA TRP A 873 -14.44 40.59 9.35
C TRP A 873 -15.16 39.44 10.01
N ARG A 874 -16.16 38.89 9.31
CA ARG A 874 -16.86 37.67 9.71
C ARG A 874 -16.79 36.63 8.60
N ASP A 875 -16.53 35.40 8.98
CA ASP A 875 -16.52 34.28 8.06
C ASP A 875 -17.95 33.99 7.57
N LEU A 876 -18.14 33.93 6.25
CA LEU A 876 -19.34 33.37 5.63
C LEU A 876 -19.25 31.85 5.50
N PHE A 877 -18.04 31.31 5.59
CA PHE A 877 -17.77 29.88 5.55
C PHE A 877 -16.76 29.54 6.65
N ASP A 878 -17.16 28.65 7.55
CA ASP A 878 -16.39 28.23 8.74
C ASP A 878 -15.27 27.22 8.43
N GLY A 879 -15.10 26.84 7.16
CA GLY A 879 -14.13 25.83 6.73
C GLY A 879 -14.57 24.39 6.97
N ALA A 880 -15.73 24.16 7.61
CA ALA A 880 -16.12 22.84 8.11
C ALA A 880 -17.54 22.43 7.67
N THR A 881 -18.45 23.36 7.48
CA THR A 881 -19.87 23.08 7.24
C THR A 881 -20.43 23.98 6.14
N LEU A 882 -21.49 23.49 5.49
CA LEU A 882 -22.29 24.29 4.55
C LEU A 882 -23.28 25.21 5.29
N THR A 883 -23.02 25.52 6.56
CA THR A 883 -23.92 26.32 7.38
C THR A 883 -24.08 27.72 6.78
N GLY A 884 -25.31 28.05 6.40
CA GLY A 884 -25.63 29.31 5.72
C GLY A 884 -25.51 29.27 4.20
N TRP A 885 -25.10 28.13 3.64
CA TRP A 885 -25.04 27.86 2.21
C TRP A 885 -26.09 26.82 1.78
N ARG A 886 -26.69 27.02 0.62
CA ARG A 886 -27.56 26.03 -0.03
C ARG A 886 -27.56 26.22 -1.54
N ASN A 887 -28.04 25.26 -2.32
CA ASN A 887 -28.23 25.52 -3.75
C ASN A 887 -29.31 26.60 -3.96
N VAL A 888 -29.18 27.45 -4.99
CA VAL A 888 -30.21 28.46 -5.31
C VAL A 888 -31.52 27.74 -5.65
N GLY A 889 -32.58 28.07 -4.90
CA GLY A 889 -33.90 27.45 -4.97
C GLY A 889 -34.01 26.10 -4.24
N GLY A 890 -32.95 25.67 -3.53
CA GLY A 890 -32.84 24.38 -2.86
C GLY A 890 -33.08 24.42 -1.34
N ASP A 891 -33.06 23.22 -0.73
CA ASP A 891 -33.14 23.01 0.72
C ASP A 891 -31.74 23.10 1.34
N GLU A 892 -31.62 23.74 2.51
CA GLU A 892 -30.37 23.85 3.27
C GLU A 892 -29.84 22.49 3.77
N ASN A 893 -30.73 21.50 3.91
CA ASN A 893 -30.39 20.16 4.37
C ASN A 893 -30.02 19.21 3.24
N ASP A 894 -30.09 19.64 1.98
CA ASP A 894 -29.88 18.81 0.79
C ASP A 894 -29.04 19.52 -0.27
N VAL A 895 -27.88 20.03 0.14
CA VAL A 895 -26.94 20.69 -0.78
C VAL A 895 -26.33 19.67 -1.74
N GLN A 896 -26.63 19.84 -3.02
CA GLN A 896 -26.17 19.00 -4.12
C GLN A 896 -24.89 19.57 -4.74
N LYS A 897 -23.98 18.67 -5.16
CA LYS A 897 -22.74 18.91 -5.92
C LYS A 897 -21.63 19.68 -5.22
N TRP A 898 -21.98 20.50 -4.23
CA TRP A 898 -21.02 21.20 -3.39
C TRP A 898 -20.75 20.40 -2.12
N THR A 899 -19.48 20.27 -1.77
CA THR A 899 -19.03 19.61 -0.55
C THR A 899 -18.04 20.50 0.18
N VAL A 900 -17.86 20.25 1.48
CA VAL A 900 -16.73 20.80 2.22
C VAL A 900 -15.58 19.80 2.11
N GLN A 901 -14.46 20.23 1.55
CA GLN A 901 -13.24 19.44 1.39
C GLN A 901 -12.04 20.30 1.80
N ASP A 902 -11.22 19.84 2.74
CA ASP A 902 -9.94 20.46 3.11
C ASP A 902 -10.03 21.96 3.45
N GLY A 903 -11.08 22.38 4.18
CA GLY A 903 -11.28 23.79 4.51
C GLY A 903 -11.83 24.63 3.36
N THR A 904 -12.35 24.00 2.30
CA THR A 904 -12.83 24.64 1.07
C THR A 904 -14.28 24.24 0.74
N LEU A 905 -15.04 25.14 0.14
CA LEU A 905 -16.26 24.83 -0.61
C LEU A 905 -15.85 24.33 -1.99
N ALA A 906 -16.04 23.04 -2.24
CA ALA A 906 -15.59 22.36 -3.45
C ALA A 906 -16.80 21.92 -4.29
N LEU A 907 -16.81 22.34 -5.55
CA LEU A 907 -17.62 21.72 -6.59
C LEU A 907 -16.75 20.62 -7.21
N VAL A 908 -17.02 19.36 -6.93
CA VAL A 908 -16.26 18.22 -7.48
C VAL A 908 -17.23 17.31 -8.21
N GLN A 909 -17.04 17.14 -9.51
CA GLN A 909 -17.86 16.23 -10.33
C GLN A 909 -17.06 15.00 -10.74
N ASP A 910 -17.68 13.83 -10.62
CA ASP A 910 -17.24 12.57 -11.22
C ASP A 910 -17.40 12.63 -12.76
N GLY A 911 -16.47 12.01 -13.50
CA GLY A 911 -16.25 12.20 -14.93
C GLY A 911 -17.44 12.07 -15.92
N VAL A 912 -17.23 12.70 -17.09
CA VAL A 912 -17.97 12.68 -18.37
C VAL A 912 -19.50 12.79 -18.30
N PHE A 913 -20.00 14.00 -18.64
CA PHE A 913 -21.41 14.30 -18.87
C PHE A 913 -22.05 13.39 -19.95
N PRO A 914 -23.05 12.56 -19.62
CA PRO A 914 -23.83 11.89 -20.64
C PRO A 914 -24.90 12.88 -21.15
N ALA A 915 -24.92 13.12 -22.47
CA ALA A 915 -25.71 14.15 -23.17
C ALA A 915 -27.22 14.22 -22.84
N TRP A 916 -27.79 13.17 -22.23
CA TRP A 916 -29.19 13.12 -21.81
C TRP A 916 -29.51 13.98 -20.57
N LYS A 917 -28.55 14.28 -19.69
CA LYS A 917 -28.78 15.17 -18.51
C LYS A 917 -28.89 16.65 -18.89
N MET A 918 -28.30 17.08 -20.02
CA MET A 918 -28.43 18.46 -20.53
C MET A 918 -29.87 18.79 -20.97
N ILE A 919 -30.59 17.82 -21.56
CA ILE A 919 -31.97 18.00 -22.04
C ILE A 919 -32.95 18.15 -20.87
N LYS A 920 -32.66 17.57 -19.70
CA LYS A 920 -33.57 17.61 -18.54
C LYS A 920 -33.60 18.97 -17.85
N SER A 921 -32.45 19.65 -17.74
CA SER A 921 -32.35 21.00 -17.15
C SER A 921 -33.02 22.06 -18.03
N ALA A 922 -32.81 21.99 -19.35
CA ALA A 922 -33.37 22.95 -20.30
C ALA A 922 -34.90 22.84 -20.50
N VAL A 923 -35.51 21.70 -20.15
CA VAL A 923 -36.93 21.42 -20.46
C VAL A 923 -37.83 21.34 -19.21
N PHE A 924 -37.30 21.02 -18.02
CA PHE A 924 -38.13 20.71 -16.85
C PHE A 924 -37.88 21.53 -15.57
N GLY A 925 -37.05 22.59 -15.60
CA GLY A 925 -36.91 23.53 -14.49
C GLY A 925 -36.51 22.86 -13.16
N GLY A 926 -35.25 22.45 -13.05
CA GLY A 926 -34.64 22.04 -11.78
C GLY A 926 -34.00 23.24 -11.04
N ALA A 927 -33.77 23.09 -9.73
CA ALA A 927 -33.01 24.05 -8.92
C ALA A 927 -31.62 24.31 -9.54
N SER A 928 -31.07 25.53 -9.35
CA SER A 928 -29.71 25.83 -9.84
C SER A 928 -28.70 24.94 -9.14
N GLY A 929 -27.59 24.63 -9.82
CA GLY A 929 -26.43 24.04 -9.16
C GLY A 929 -25.65 25.06 -8.32
N ASP A 930 -25.85 26.36 -8.53
CA ASP A 930 -25.13 27.44 -7.84
C ASP A 930 -25.34 27.39 -6.33
N LEU A 931 -24.31 27.71 -5.56
CA LEU A 931 -24.32 27.71 -4.10
C LEU A 931 -24.46 29.14 -3.57
N ILE A 932 -25.57 29.44 -2.90
CA ILE A 932 -25.90 30.77 -2.37
C ILE A 932 -25.73 30.83 -0.86
N TYR A 933 -25.13 31.91 -0.37
CA TYR A 933 -25.18 32.25 1.04
C TYR A 933 -26.51 32.96 1.33
N TYR A 934 -27.49 32.22 1.87
CA TYR A 934 -28.89 32.66 1.92
C TYR A 934 -29.26 33.42 3.20
N ARG A 935 -28.35 33.53 4.17
CA ARG A 935 -28.68 34.08 5.51
C ARG A 935 -28.93 35.58 5.51
N GLU A 936 -28.40 36.33 4.54
CA GLU A 936 -28.59 37.77 4.47
C GLU A 936 -28.26 38.36 3.09
N LYS A 937 -28.70 39.61 2.87
CA LYS A 937 -28.39 40.40 1.68
C LYS A 937 -27.33 41.45 2.02
N PHE A 938 -26.41 41.68 1.10
CA PHE A 938 -25.30 42.63 1.24
C PHE A 938 -25.54 43.87 0.38
N ARG A 939 -25.22 45.05 0.94
CA ARG A 939 -25.34 46.37 0.26
C ARG A 939 -23.96 46.99 0.06
N ASP A 940 -23.36 47.45 1.14
CA ASP A 940 -22.03 48.06 1.20
C ASP A 940 -21.12 47.08 1.96
N PHE A 941 -20.19 46.44 1.27
CA PHE A 941 -19.42 45.32 1.81
C PHE A 941 -18.05 45.16 1.15
N GLU A 942 -17.15 44.49 1.86
CA GLU A 942 -15.97 43.86 1.30
C GLU A 942 -16.13 42.34 1.41
N LEU A 943 -16.06 41.63 0.29
CA LEU A 943 -15.98 40.18 0.24
C LEU A 943 -14.54 39.80 -0.08
N SER A 944 -13.89 39.08 0.81
CA SER A 944 -12.59 38.46 0.57
C SER A 944 -12.76 36.94 0.49
N LEU A 945 -12.17 36.33 -0.53
CA LEU A 945 -12.11 34.88 -0.66
C LEU A 945 -10.89 34.47 -1.49
N GLN A 946 -10.60 33.18 -1.47
CA GLN A 946 -9.65 32.57 -2.40
C GLN A 946 -10.37 31.53 -3.25
N TRP A 947 -10.01 31.43 -4.53
CA TRP A 947 -10.51 30.38 -5.41
C TRP A 947 -9.37 29.64 -6.13
N LYS A 948 -9.59 28.37 -6.44
CA LYS A 948 -8.73 27.52 -7.27
C LYS A 948 -9.63 26.79 -8.26
N ILE A 949 -9.21 26.65 -9.51
CA ILE A 949 -10.00 25.96 -10.56
C ILE A 949 -9.18 24.89 -11.28
N SER A 950 -9.84 23.86 -11.80
CA SER A 950 -9.19 22.82 -12.63
C SER A 950 -8.78 23.36 -14.01
N PRO A 951 -7.81 22.71 -14.69
CA PRO A 951 -7.50 23.01 -16.10
C PRO A 951 -8.76 22.94 -16.97
N GLY A 952 -8.99 23.96 -17.78
CA GLY A 952 -10.16 24.14 -18.63
C GLY A 952 -11.46 24.49 -17.92
N GLY A 953 -11.45 24.70 -16.61
CA GLY A 953 -12.67 24.91 -15.82
C GLY A 953 -13.26 26.31 -15.91
N ASN A 954 -14.57 26.41 -15.67
CA ASN A 954 -15.34 27.66 -15.55
C ASN A 954 -16.17 27.69 -14.24
N SER A 955 -16.30 28.86 -13.63
CA SER A 955 -17.15 29.17 -12.48
C SER A 955 -17.29 30.71 -12.36
N GLY A 956 -17.83 31.21 -11.25
CA GLY A 956 -18.04 32.64 -11.05
C GLY A 956 -18.47 32.98 -9.62
N ILE A 957 -18.16 34.21 -9.20
CA ILE A 957 -18.54 34.77 -7.90
C ILE A 957 -19.64 35.80 -8.14
N PHE A 958 -20.87 35.45 -7.77
CA PHE A 958 -22.02 36.33 -7.92
C PHE A 958 -22.27 37.19 -6.68
N TYR A 959 -22.76 38.42 -6.91
CA TYR A 959 -23.26 39.32 -5.88
C TYR A 959 -24.45 40.13 -6.42
N PHE A 960 -25.28 40.69 -5.52
CA PHE A 960 -26.55 41.38 -5.83
C PHE A 960 -27.71 40.50 -6.35
N ILE A 961 -27.67 39.19 -6.13
CA ILE A 961 -28.79 38.29 -6.46
C ILE A 961 -30.04 38.67 -5.66
N GLN A 962 -31.19 38.82 -6.32
CA GLN A 962 -32.43 39.32 -5.69
C GLN A 962 -33.36 38.24 -5.16
N ASP A 963 -33.47 37.14 -5.90
CA ASP A 963 -34.41 36.06 -5.64
C ASP A 963 -33.62 34.75 -5.48
N GLU A 964 -33.67 34.19 -4.28
CA GLU A 964 -33.04 32.91 -3.95
C GLU A 964 -33.81 31.71 -4.52
N THR A 965 -34.99 31.91 -5.11
CA THR A 965 -35.85 30.87 -5.70
C THR A 965 -35.79 30.82 -7.22
N GLU A 966 -35.23 31.85 -7.86
CA GLU A 966 -34.98 31.82 -9.31
C GLU A 966 -33.80 30.92 -9.62
N SER A 967 -34.01 29.90 -10.46
CA SER A 967 -33.04 28.84 -10.77
C SER A 967 -31.79 29.30 -11.54
N SER A 968 -31.48 30.60 -11.61
CA SER A 968 -30.39 31.16 -12.41
C SER A 968 -29.84 32.44 -11.81
N SER A 969 -28.70 32.35 -11.10
CA SER A 969 -28.05 33.48 -10.40
C SER A 969 -27.72 34.66 -11.32
N TRP A 970 -27.35 34.38 -12.57
CA TRP A 970 -26.97 35.36 -13.59
C TRP A 970 -28.10 36.27 -14.08
N ARG A 971 -29.38 36.00 -13.74
CA ARG A 971 -30.49 36.88 -14.15
C ARG A 971 -30.50 38.22 -13.44
N THR A 972 -29.98 38.26 -12.22
CA THR A 972 -29.94 39.48 -11.40
C THR A 972 -28.57 39.77 -10.82
N GLY A 973 -27.77 38.74 -10.56
CA GLY A 973 -26.44 38.87 -9.97
C GLY A 973 -25.41 39.40 -10.95
N LEU A 974 -24.54 40.28 -10.45
CA LEU A 974 -23.28 40.64 -11.09
C LEU A 974 -22.24 39.59 -10.78
N GLU A 975 -21.30 39.38 -11.69
CA GLU A 975 -20.36 38.25 -11.65
C GLU A 975 -18.92 38.73 -11.79
N MET A 976 -18.08 38.37 -10.81
CA MET A 976 -16.64 38.32 -11.02
C MET A 976 -16.31 36.94 -11.57
N GLN A 977 -15.75 36.91 -12.78
CA GLN A 977 -15.51 35.68 -13.52
C GLN A 977 -14.38 34.82 -12.91
N VAL A 978 -14.54 33.49 -12.93
CA VAL A 978 -13.53 32.50 -12.48
C VAL A 978 -13.30 31.46 -13.59
N LEU A 979 -12.15 31.51 -14.25
CA LEU A 979 -11.90 30.77 -15.49
C LEU A 979 -10.43 30.36 -15.68
N ASP A 980 -10.21 29.19 -16.30
CA ASP A 980 -8.96 28.95 -17.03
C ASP A 980 -8.99 29.72 -18.37
N ASN A 981 -8.33 30.89 -18.38
CA ASN A 981 -8.30 31.80 -19.53
C ASN A 981 -7.67 31.18 -20.79
N ASP A 982 -6.73 30.25 -20.62
CA ASP A 982 -5.91 29.73 -21.72
C ASP A 982 -6.61 28.55 -22.43
N VAL A 983 -7.34 27.73 -21.67
CA VAL A 983 -7.93 26.48 -22.18
C VAL A 983 -9.42 26.60 -22.44
N HIS A 984 -10.18 27.30 -21.58
CA HIS A 984 -11.63 27.36 -21.73
C HIS A 984 -12.02 28.27 -22.91
N LYS A 985 -13.00 27.84 -23.72
CA LYS A 985 -13.41 28.54 -24.95
C LYS A 985 -13.83 29.99 -24.73
N ASP A 986 -14.39 30.29 -23.55
CA ASP A 986 -14.89 31.63 -23.21
C ASP A 986 -13.74 32.62 -22.95
N GLY A 987 -12.55 32.13 -22.60
CA GLY A 987 -11.34 32.96 -22.42
C GLY A 987 -10.85 33.65 -23.70
N LYS A 988 -11.44 33.31 -24.86
CA LYS A 988 -11.22 34.03 -26.13
C LYS A 988 -11.93 35.39 -26.17
N ILE A 989 -12.93 35.59 -25.33
CA ILE A 989 -13.65 36.86 -25.21
C ILE A 989 -13.03 37.61 -24.03
N HIS A 990 -12.49 38.79 -24.31
CA HIS A 990 -11.66 39.52 -23.36
C HIS A 990 -12.40 40.03 -22.12
N THR A 991 -13.74 40.07 -22.14
CA THR A 991 -14.63 40.43 -21.02
C THR A 991 -15.21 39.20 -20.31
N HIS A 992 -14.74 37.99 -20.66
CA HIS A 992 -15.17 36.71 -20.10
C HIS A 992 -14.04 35.97 -19.37
N ARG A 993 -12.94 36.65 -19.04
CA ARG A 993 -11.74 36.11 -18.39
C ARG A 993 -11.77 36.29 -16.88
N SER A 994 -10.95 35.51 -16.17
CA SER A 994 -10.81 35.59 -14.73
C SER A 994 -10.54 37.00 -14.23
N GLY A 995 -11.36 37.46 -13.28
CA GLY A 995 -11.28 38.79 -12.69
C GLY A 995 -12.09 39.87 -13.41
N ASP A 996 -12.68 39.56 -14.56
CA ASP A 996 -13.56 40.47 -15.28
C ASP A 996 -14.89 40.65 -14.53
N LEU A 997 -15.51 41.81 -14.72
CA LEU A 997 -16.95 41.94 -14.54
C LEU A 997 -17.62 41.36 -15.78
N TYR A 998 -18.10 40.11 -15.66
CA TYR A 998 -18.45 39.25 -16.79
C TYR A 998 -19.32 39.94 -17.85
N ASP A 999 -18.85 39.95 -19.10
CA ASP A 999 -19.44 40.57 -20.30
C ASP A 999 -19.64 42.10 -20.24
N LEU A 1000 -19.11 42.77 -19.21
CA LEU A 1000 -19.19 44.23 -19.05
C LEU A 1000 -17.82 44.90 -19.10
N ILE A 1001 -16.88 44.49 -18.24
CA ILE A 1001 -15.58 45.16 -18.07
C ILE A 1001 -14.48 44.12 -17.92
N ALA A 1002 -13.48 44.19 -18.80
CA ALA A 1002 -12.28 43.36 -18.71
C ALA A 1002 -11.37 43.83 -17.56
N ALA A 1003 -10.75 42.88 -16.88
CA ALA A 1003 -9.74 43.09 -15.86
C ALA A 1003 -8.47 43.69 -16.48
N GLU A 1004 -8.00 44.83 -15.94
CA GLU A 1004 -6.75 45.46 -16.38
C GLU A 1004 -5.91 45.95 -15.18
N PRO A 1005 -4.69 45.42 -14.96
CA PRO A 1005 -4.03 44.34 -15.71
C PRO A 1005 -4.63 42.95 -15.42
N GLU A 1006 -4.42 41.99 -16.33
CA GLU A 1006 -4.75 40.58 -16.12
C GLU A 1006 -3.72 39.95 -15.15
N THR A 1007 -4.17 39.55 -13.96
CA THR A 1007 -3.29 39.10 -12.85
C THR A 1007 -3.58 37.68 -12.37
N VAL A 1008 -4.42 36.93 -13.08
CA VAL A 1008 -4.81 35.57 -12.73
C VAL A 1008 -3.60 34.62 -12.69
N ARG A 1009 -3.57 33.72 -11.71
CA ARG A 1009 -2.61 32.60 -11.64
C ARG A 1009 -3.11 31.39 -12.44
N PRO A 1010 -2.22 30.52 -12.95
CA PRO A 1010 -2.61 29.33 -13.72
C PRO A 1010 -3.62 28.42 -13.00
N PRO A 1011 -4.42 27.62 -13.72
CA PRO A 1011 -5.32 26.63 -13.12
C PRO A 1011 -4.55 25.67 -12.19
N GLY A 1012 -5.16 25.33 -11.06
CA GLY A 1012 -4.52 24.56 -9.98
C GLY A 1012 -3.88 25.40 -8.88
N GLU A 1013 -3.67 26.71 -9.09
CA GLU A 1013 -3.21 27.65 -8.06
C GLU A 1013 -4.36 28.41 -7.39
N TRP A 1014 -4.15 28.85 -6.15
CA TRP A 1014 -5.10 29.70 -5.44
C TRP A 1014 -4.95 31.15 -5.89
N ASN A 1015 -6.06 31.79 -6.24
CA ASN A 1015 -6.16 33.21 -6.55
C ASN A 1015 -6.85 33.95 -5.40
N ASP A 1016 -6.30 35.09 -5.00
CA ASP A 1016 -6.83 35.95 -3.93
C ASP A 1016 -7.82 36.97 -4.51
N VAL A 1017 -9.04 37.04 -3.97
CA VAL A 1017 -10.09 37.97 -4.39
C VAL A 1017 -10.45 38.93 -3.26
N LEU A 1018 -10.62 40.20 -3.63
CA LEU A 1018 -11.35 41.18 -2.83
C LEU A 1018 -12.36 41.91 -3.74
N ILE A 1019 -13.65 41.74 -3.49
CA ILE A 1019 -14.72 42.54 -4.10
C ILE A 1019 -15.14 43.58 -3.08
N ARG A 1020 -14.99 44.86 -3.42
CA ARG A 1020 -15.42 45.97 -2.58
C ARG A 1020 -16.61 46.65 -3.25
N VAL A 1021 -17.70 46.82 -2.51
CA VAL A 1021 -18.84 47.64 -2.92
C VAL A 1021 -19.14 48.68 -1.88
N LYS A 1022 -19.11 49.96 -2.27
CA LYS A 1022 -19.42 51.08 -1.38
C LYS A 1022 -20.12 52.21 -2.12
N ASP A 1023 -21.30 52.61 -1.66
CA ASP A 1023 -22.07 53.73 -2.23
C ASP A 1023 -22.36 53.59 -3.73
N ASN A 1024 -22.54 52.34 -4.23
CA ASN A 1024 -22.64 51.93 -5.65
C ASN A 1024 -21.33 51.84 -6.44
N HIS A 1025 -20.20 52.18 -5.85
CA HIS A 1025 -18.88 51.94 -6.42
C HIS A 1025 -18.48 50.47 -6.26
N ILE A 1026 -18.16 49.78 -7.36
CA ILE A 1026 -17.68 48.40 -7.38
C ILE A 1026 -16.21 48.38 -7.74
N GLU A 1027 -15.39 47.71 -6.94
CA GLU A 1027 -14.02 47.34 -7.27
C GLU A 1027 -13.85 45.82 -7.24
N HIS A 1028 -13.17 45.26 -8.26
CA HIS A 1028 -12.61 43.91 -8.18
C HIS A 1028 -11.11 44.01 -8.01
N TRP A 1029 -10.59 43.25 -7.06
CA TRP A 1029 -9.17 43.05 -6.85
C TRP A 1029 -8.85 41.56 -7.01
N LEU A 1030 -7.83 41.26 -7.80
CA LEU A 1030 -7.33 39.91 -8.03
C LEU A 1030 -5.83 39.89 -7.73
N ASN A 1031 -5.41 38.95 -6.87
CA ASN A 1031 -4.01 38.76 -6.46
C ASN A 1031 -3.34 40.05 -5.96
N GLY A 1032 -4.08 40.84 -5.18
CA GLY A 1032 -3.60 42.08 -4.55
C GLY A 1032 -3.60 43.31 -5.47
N VAL A 1033 -4.07 43.19 -6.71
CA VAL A 1033 -4.12 44.29 -7.69
C VAL A 1033 -5.58 44.62 -8.02
N LYS A 1034 -5.93 45.91 -8.05
CA LYS A 1034 -7.26 46.35 -8.53
C LYS A 1034 -7.34 46.18 -10.03
N VAL A 1035 -8.33 45.43 -10.50
CA VAL A 1035 -8.48 45.07 -11.91
C VAL A 1035 -9.76 45.61 -12.55
N VAL A 1036 -10.80 45.88 -11.75
CA VAL A 1036 -12.05 46.55 -12.21
C VAL A 1036 -12.43 47.64 -11.22
N SER A 1037 -12.97 48.77 -11.72
CA SER A 1037 -13.54 49.85 -10.93
C SER A 1037 -14.65 50.54 -11.73
N ILE A 1038 -15.88 50.53 -11.23
CA ILE A 1038 -17.05 51.10 -11.92
C ILE A 1038 -18.11 51.62 -10.94
N GLU A 1039 -18.82 52.68 -11.34
CA GLU A 1039 -19.91 53.26 -10.58
C GLU A 1039 -21.28 52.86 -11.15
N ARG A 1040 -22.09 52.13 -10.38
CA ARG A 1040 -23.44 51.74 -10.82
C ARG A 1040 -24.42 52.91 -10.77
N GLY A 1041 -25.44 52.87 -11.64
CA GLY A 1041 -26.48 53.92 -11.71
C GLY A 1041 -26.04 55.19 -12.44
N THR A 1042 -24.90 55.14 -13.13
CA THR A 1042 -24.43 56.20 -14.03
C THR A 1042 -24.87 55.94 -15.47
N ALA A 1043 -24.82 56.97 -16.32
CA ALA A 1043 -25.08 56.80 -17.76
C ALA A 1043 -24.05 55.86 -18.44
N GLU A 1044 -22.84 55.77 -17.90
CA GLU A 1044 -21.80 54.84 -18.33
C GLU A 1044 -22.18 53.40 -17.99
N TRP A 1045 -22.66 53.15 -16.78
CA TRP A 1045 -23.22 51.85 -16.38
C TRP A 1045 -24.38 51.42 -17.28
N ASP A 1046 -25.34 52.32 -17.52
CA ASP A 1046 -26.50 52.03 -18.37
C ASP A 1046 -26.07 51.69 -19.81
N ALA A 1047 -25.03 52.36 -20.33
CA ALA A 1047 -24.47 52.07 -21.64
C ALA A 1047 -23.74 50.71 -21.69
N LEU A 1048 -22.98 50.36 -20.63
CA LEU A 1048 -22.32 49.06 -20.52
C LEU A 1048 -23.33 47.92 -20.51
N VAL A 1049 -24.38 48.02 -19.69
CA VAL A 1049 -25.44 47.00 -19.64
C VAL A 1049 -26.17 46.90 -20.98
N ALA A 1050 -26.52 48.03 -21.61
CA ALA A 1050 -27.17 48.05 -22.92
C ALA A 1050 -26.31 47.46 -24.05
N GLY A 1051 -24.98 47.47 -23.90
CA GLY A 1051 -24.01 46.90 -24.85
C GLY A 1051 -23.66 45.42 -24.61
N SER A 1052 -24.12 44.83 -23.50
CA SER A 1052 -23.83 43.44 -23.10
C SER A 1052 -24.95 42.48 -23.50
N LYS A 1053 -24.76 41.18 -23.27
CA LYS A 1053 -25.84 40.17 -23.41
C LYS A 1053 -27.00 40.37 -22.44
N PHE A 1054 -26.86 41.27 -21.46
CA PHE A 1054 -27.88 41.57 -20.45
C PHE A 1054 -28.83 42.72 -20.87
N SER A 1055 -28.70 43.26 -22.08
CA SER A 1055 -29.49 44.40 -22.57
C SER A 1055 -31.01 44.22 -22.43
N ASP A 1056 -31.49 42.99 -22.56
CA ASP A 1056 -32.91 42.63 -22.51
C ASP A 1056 -33.41 42.26 -21.10
N MET A 1057 -32.61 42.50 -20.05
CA MET A 1057 -32.95 42.18 -18.66
C MET A 1057 -33.19 43.46 -17.84
N PRO A 1058 -34.46 43.92 -17.70
CA PRO A 1058 -34.76 45.25 -17.18
C PRO A 1058 -34.30 45.51 -15.73
N GLY A 1059 -34.07 44.45 -14.95
CA GLY A 1059 -33.64 44.50 -13.55
C GLY A 1059 -32.15 44.20 -13.31
N TYR A 1060 -31.38 43.82 -14.34
CA TYR A 1060 -29.98 43.42 -14.18
C TYR A 1060 -29.13 44.61 -13.68
N GLY A 1061 -28.36 44.39 -12.60
CA GLY A 1061 -27.45 45.39 -12.04
C GLY A 1061 -28.09 46.56 -11.27
N LYS A 1062 -29.43 46.58 -11.12
CA LYS A 1062 -30.18 47.71 -10.51
C LYS A 1062 -30.52 47.54 -9.02
N ALA A 1063 -30.19 46.40 -8.43
CA ALA A 1063 -30.49 46.12 -7.04
C ALA A 1063 -29.66 46.99 -6.07
N GLU A 1064 -30.28 47.47 -4.98
CA GLU A 1064 -29.55 48.17 -3.92
C GLU A 1064 -28.78 47.20 -3.01
N ALA A 1065 -29.31 46.00 -2.75
CA ALA A 1065 -28.69 44.98 -1.91
C ALA A 1065 -29.08 43.57 -2.39
N GLY A 1066 -28.23 42.55 -2.27
CA GLY A 1066 -28.56 41.18 -2.66
C GLY A 1066 -27.60 40.11 -2.13
N TYR A 1067 -27.87 38.85 -2.44
CA TYR A 1067 -27.11 37.70 -1.95
C TYR A 1067 -25.79 37.50 -2.71
N ILE A 1068 -24.89 36.74 -2.11
CA ILE A 1068 -23.64 36.25 -2.70
C ILE A 1068 -23.82 34.77 -3.07
N ALA A 1069 -23.34 34.35 -4.24
CA ALA A 1069 -23.34 32.94 -4.64
C ALA A 1069 -22.07 32.55 -5.43
N LEU A 1070 -21.82 31.24 -5.49
CA LEU A 1070 -20.73 30.61 -6.24
C LEU A 1070 -21.33 29.75 -7.35
N GLN A 1071 -20.85 29.92 -8.57
CA GLN A 1071 -21.45 29.31 -9.76
C GLN A 1071 -21.11 27.83 -9.91
N ASP A 1072 -22.11 27.01 -10.23
CA ASP A 1072 -21.91 25.67 -10.80
C ASP A 1072 -21.98 25.74 -12.33
N HIS A 1073 -20.81 25.76 -12.96
CA HIS A 1073 -20.69 25.62 -14.42
C HIS A 1073 -20.30 24.19 -14.85
N GLY A 1074 -20.31 23.23 -13.93
CA GLY A 1074 -20.00 21.83 -14.21
C GLY A 1074 -18.52 21.45 -14.08
N ASP A 1075 -17.63 22.38 -13.79
CA ASP A 1075 -16.19 22.15 -13.72
C ASP A 1075 -15.66 22.19 -12.28
N PRO A 1076 -14.63 21.39 -11.93
CA PRO A 1076 -14.08 21.40 -10.59
C PRO A 1076 -13.49 22.74 -10.15
N VAL A 1077 -14.01 23.29 -9.05
CA VAL A 1077 -13.59 24.57 -8.46
C VAL A 1077 -13.66 24.51 -6.95
N TRP A 1078 -12.75 25.20 -6.27
CA TRP A 1078 -12.64 25.25 -4.82
C TRP A 1078 -12.59 26.71 -4.35
N TYR A 1079 -13.32 27.03 -3.29
CA TYR A 1079 -13.34 28.34 -2.64
C TYR A 1079 -12.99 28.22 -1.16
N ARG A 1080 -12.19 29.14 -0.60
CA ARG A 1080 -11.88 29.16 0.85
C ARG A 1080 -11.67 30.57 1.37
N ASN A 1081 -11.53 30.69 2.69
CA ASN A 1081 -11.32 31.98 3.37
C ASN A 1081 -12.40 33.01 2.97
N ILE A 1082 -13.66 32.56 2.89
CA ILE A 1082 -14.77 33.41 2.44
C ILE A 1082 -15.23 34.26 3.63
N ARG A 1083 -14.80 35.52 3.65
CA ARG A 1083 -15.08 36.47 4.72
C ARG A 1083 -15.74 37.70 4.14
N VAL A 1084 -16.60 38.31 4.94
CA VAL A 1084 -17.23 39.58 4.61
C VAL A 1084 -17.04 40.58 5.72
N ARG A 1085 -16.99 41.86 5.38
CA ARG A 1085 -17.10 42.97 6.32
C ARG A 1085 -18.03 44.04 5.75
N ASP A 1086 -18.94 44.54 6.56
CA ASP A 1086 -19.84 45.63 6.17
C ASP A 1086 -19.09 46.98 6.15
N LEU A 1087 -19.43 47.88 5.21
CA LEU A 1087 -18.72 49.15 4.96
C LEU A 1087 -19.50 50.43 5.31
#